data_AF-S7J5N9-F1
#
_entry.id   AF-S7J5N9-F1
#
_cell.length_a   1.000
_cell.length_b   1.000
_cell.length_c   1.000
_cell.angle_alpha   90.00
_cell.angle_beta   90.00
_cell.angle_gamma   90.00
#
_symmetry.space_group_name_H-M   'P 1'
#
loop_
_entity.id
_entity.type
_entity.pdbx_description
1 polymer ?
#
loop_
_entity_poly.entity_id
_entity_poly.type
_entity_poly.pdbx_seq_one_letter_code
_entity_poly.pdbx_strand_id
1 'polypeptide(L)'
;MAYVLLHIVTLGILLIIHRCQHHLTKTTLPILPVPEKRSEPQIYDVPIIGETIYPPSHNQKEEIKETIETEITQSEEPVVRPKEPKKSEPVIQHLQPQEVVRHPLSDNLPSVEEIASSAHSLPRDRKRGSLEAMLVQEENGLLPLSAQRVIRSLETLNPSFVASYPTRVSSVFSNKITLLEKKISENSEDSEVAKLQLDQLTYLDAKYCYVNVPGDGNCFFRSFVIGWLSALFNSKDPLSFDKEAEKVLALEFSNSNQENKLLAETTATILKDCAKYPSFKELYDRKILSLMDNFSLVTFLKELSFFQTDANRLSQLGSAENIHALITSQMSDSPEIAAKIISSLIANQPSSPMLSGLLSPRECPLTSSKKQAMLLLELLPTLLKNSEEVEKLSGSAKERKETEQEILHALLSYTQQVITEENMVQHRSSSVLSSMSPILLSAFYRFSTNLRSLLTTPIPEQCELFLFLMSTPSAARSPECEDFFNSGLKLLSDTISSKESLKETLELNDNQGARLKSLLSTAWKQKQHLETLESILLLCDGISQGSDIPQLNYVFSELAKIASTSPRTVNYQNLSTWLRQFEEAISNNSSWSAAYMKTYSLPFMKSLRIGETTEEDKIWNDSICVFFVILQYPSLLKDRSTSRLANKFNNIFQTHLDLTLRSRKYRKLTEKLAFSTLSTLLSRDILTGSSQFIVEETQSFVSSLIQNLSQLTWYKDSAKLLLNLLASIETEDSSELLERTRAAMPENWRLFLSRLECPIHDDSVPRHDERTLGKLIPPYVLLYSFLVNNSDSLTSLPLDLSSALAQFLSRAEELTNRAITHRFQEISDVLLSNITKITMMNNLRNRFFFSMFKKTSPHLALRTTFMHQMEHVDLRQLMRMFNAVNEQAEDEQIPALSNVLQPLAMCQYLADSSLRQTLDQLSRSAQMHGFIGGDYCPENQAEIFVLRGNNHYGALLPKNNPHP
;
A
#
# COMPACT_ATOMS: atom_id res chain seq x y z
N MET A 1 -46.91 57.07 -8.13
CA MET A 1 -45.55 57.00 -7.53
C MET A 1 -45.29 55.69 -6.79
N ALA A 2 -46.06 55.28 -5.77
CA ALA A 2 -45.77 54.08 -4.99
C ALA A 2 -45.48 52.80 -5.82
N TYR A 3 -46.21 52.56 -6.92
CA TYR A 3 -45.98 51.43 -7.83
C TYR A 3 -44.61 51.44 -8.51
N VAL A 4 -44.13 52.62 -8.92
CA VAL A 4 -42.81 52.83 -9.54
C VAL A 4 -41.72 52.69 -8.49
N LEU A 5 -41.94 53.24 -7.29
CA LEU A 5 -41.02 53.08 -6.16
C LEU A 5 -40.88 51.61 -5.77
N LEU A 6 -41.99 50.87 -5.73
CA LEU A 6 -41.99 49.43 -5.49
C LEU A 6 -41.14 48.71 -6.53
N HIS A 7 -41.37 48.93 -7.83
CA HIS A 7 -40.58 48.31 -8.90
C HIS A 7 -39.08 48.64 -8.83
N ILE A 8 -38.72 49.88 -8.50
CA ILE A 8 -37.31 50.28 -8.29
C ILE A 8 -36.72 49.55 -7.09
N VAL A 9 -37.48 49.37 -6.00
CA VAL A 9 -37.05 48.61 -4.82
C VAL A 9 -36.96 47.12 -5.11
N THR A 10 -37.92 46.49 -5.80
CA THR A 10 -37.83 45.06 -6.17
C THR A 10 -36.67 44.82 -7.14
N LEU A 11 -36.47 45.70 -8.13
CA LEU A 11 -35.33 45.61 -9.04
C LEU A 11 -34.00 45.83 -8.30
N GLY A 12 -33.95 46.77 -7.36
CA GLY A 12 -32.79 46.98 -6.48
C GLY A 12 -32.48 45.76 -5.62
N ILE A 13 -33.49 45.14 -5.00
CA ILE A 13 -33.34 43.90 -4.22
C ILE A 13 -32.91 42.74 -5.11
N LEU A 14 -33.49 42.57 -6.30
CA LEU A 14 -33.08 41.53 -7.26
C LEU A 14 -31.65 41.74 -7.76
N LEU A 15 -31.23 42.99 -8.02
CA LEU A 15 -29.85 43.33 -8.37
C LEU A 15 -28.88 43.12 -7.20
N ILE A 16 -29.29 43.37 -5.96
CA ILE A 16 -28.50 43.05 -4.76
C ILE A 16 -28.37 41.54 -4.59
N ILE A 17 -29.45 40.76 -4.72
CA ILE A 17 -29.42 39.30 -4.66
C ILE A 17 -28.52 38.74 -5.76
N HIS A 18 -28.68 39.19 -7.00
CA HIS A 18 -27.83 38.79 -8.13
C HIS A 18 -26.36 39.17 -7.89
N ARG A 19 -26.07 40.38 -7.37
CA ARG A 19 -24.70 40.81 -7.06
C ARG A 19 -24.08 40.04 -5.89
N CYS A 20 -24.87 39.67 -4.89
CA CYS A 20 -24.44 38.81 -3.78
C CYS A 20 -24.19 37.36 -4.25
N GLN A 21 -25.00 36.84 -5.17
CA GLN A 21 -24.87 35.48 -5.71
C GLN A 21 -23.73 35.34 -6.72
N HIS A 22 -23.45 36.37 -7.54
CA HIS A 22 -22.52 36.26 -8.68
C HIS A 22 -21.25 37.12 -8.59
N HIS A 23 -21.19 38.14 -7.72
CA HIS A 23 -20.12 39.16 -7.80
C HIS A 23 -19.42 39.53 -6.47
N LEU A 24 -19.82 38.94 -5.33
CA LEU A 24 -19.19 39.22 -4.03
C LEU A 24 -17.96 38.34 -3.70
N THR A 25 -17.40 37.65 -4.69
CA THR A 25 -16.19 36.79 -4.56
C THR A 25 -14.90 37.44 -5.08
N LYS A 26 -14.90 38.74 -5.41
CA LYS A 26 -13.67 39.51 -5.70
C LYS A 26 -13.64 40.82 -4.90
N THR A 27 -12.86 40.83 -3.83
CA THR A 27 -12.48 42.06 -3.11
C THR A 27 -11.35 42.77 -3.85
N THR A 28 -11.69 43.79 -4.64
CA THR A 28 -10.78 44.88 -4.97
C THR A 28 -11.40 46.20 -4.50
N LEU A 29 -10.58 47.03 -3.84
CA LEU A 29 -10.98 48.32 -3.26
C LEU A 29 -11.36 49.33 -4.36
N PRO A 30 -12.26 50.29 -4.09
CA PRO A 30 -12.66 51.29 -5.08
C PRO A 30 -11.53 52.30 -5.35
N ILE A 31 -11.16 52.46 -6.61
CA ILE A 31 -10.21 53.49 -7.08
C ILE A 31 -11.00 54.62 -7.74
N LEU A 32 -10.66 55.87 -7.40
CA LEU A 32 -11.26 57.09 -7.95
C LEU A 32 -10.78 57.38 -9.40
N PRO A 33 -11.60 57.98 -10.29
CA PRO A 33 -11.25 58.18 -11.69
C PRO A 33 -10.64 59.56 -12.00
N VAL A 34 -9.55 59.60 -12.79
CA VAL A 34 -9.00 60.79 -13.49
C VAL A 34 -8.15 60.33 -14.72
N PRO A 35 -7.83 61.17 -15.73
CA PRO A 35 -8.09 60.82 -17.13
C PRO A 35 -6.87 60.80 -18.11
N GLU A 36 -7.17 60.55 -19.40
CA GLU A 36 -6.29 60.20 -20.53
C GLU A 36 -5.32 61.28 -21.10
N LYS A 37 -4.42 60.80 -22.02
CA LYS A 37 -3.71 61.45 -23.18
C LYS A 37 -2.17 61.68 -22.97
N ARG A 38 -1.29 61.59 -23.99
CA ARG A 38 -1.38 61.29 -25.45
C ARG A 38 0.00 60.94 -26.08
N SER A 39 -0.02 60.13 -27.15
CA SER A 39 0.83 60.14 -28.38
C SER A 39 2.39 60.12 -28.36
N GLU A 40 2.93 59.06 -28.98
CA GLU A 40 4.06 58.96 -29.94
C GLU A 40 4.27 60.17 -30.91
N PRO A 41 5.40 60.36 -31.67
CA PRO A 41 6.00 59.32 -32.55
C PRO A 41 7.50 59.41 -33.04
N GLN A 42 7.88 58.37 -33.83
CA GLN A 42 8.79 58.34 -35.03
C GLN A 42 10.32 58.51 -34.88
N ILE A 43 11.16 57.50 -35.24
CA ILE A 43 11.63 56.99 -36.57
C ILE A 43 12.82 57.79 -37.15
N TYR A 44 13.96 57.13 -37.44
CA TYR A 44 14.52 56.95 -38.81
C TYR A 44 15.75 56.01 -38.86
N ASP A 45 15.80 55.19 -39.92
CA ASP A 45 16.82 54.16 -40.25
C ASP A 45 17.95 54.71 -41.17
N VAL A 46 18.70 53.77 -41.79
CA VAL A 46 19.37 53.81 -43.14
C VAL A 46 20.94 53.71 -43.08
N PRO A 47 21.58 52.89 -43.97
CA PRO A 47 22.53 51.84 -43.54
C PRO A 47 23.98 52.01 -44.11
N ILE A 48 24.76 51.00 -44.56
CA ILE A 48 24.62 50.30 -45.86
C ILE A 48 25.76 49.24 -46.08
N ILE A 49 25.48 48.13 -46.80
CA ILE A 49 26.38 47.19 -47.56
C ILE A 49 27.46 46.40 -46.76
N GLY A 50 27.67 45.09 -46.96
CA GLY A 50 27.06 44.05 -47.83
C GLY A 50 27.62 42.66 -47.42
N GLU A 51 27.36 41.50 -48.04
CA GLU A 51 26.52 41.08 -49.18
C GLU A 51 25.86 39.73 -48.79
N THR A 52 24.55 39.47 -48.94
CA THR A 52 23.84 38.95 -50.15
C THR A 52 24.43 37.66 -50.75
N ILE A 53 23.71 36.59 -51.13
CA ILE A 53 22.34 36.36 -51.68
C ILE A 53 21.97 34.85 -51.52
N TYR A 54 20.74 34.31 -51.46
CA TYR A 54 19.37 34.74 -51.07
C TYR A 54 18.51 33.48 -50.72
N PRO A 55 17.36 33.62 -50.03
CA PRO A 55 16.29 32.60 -49.89
C PRO A 55 15.13 32.99 -50.86
N PRO A 56 13.82 33.18 -50.53
CA PRO A 56 12.87 32.56 -49.58
C PRO A 56 11.45 32.26 -50.16
N SER A 57 10.51 31.90 -49.26
CA SER A 57 9.07 32.32 -49.26
C SER A 57 8.07 31.52 -50.13
N HIS A 58 6.74 31.55 -49.92
CA HIS A 58 5.79 32.28 -49.03
C HIS A 58 4.58 31.30 -48.80
N ASN A 59 3.90 31.15 -47.63
CA ASN A 59 2.91 32.03 -46.96
C ASN A 59 1.85 32.61 -47.95
N GLN A 60 0.54 32.73 -47.68
CA GLN A 60 -0.21 32.96 -46.43
C GLN A 60 -1.75 33.00 -46.73
N LYS A 61 -2.60 33.37 -45.73
CA LYS A 61 -4.02 33.88 -45.83
C LYS A 61 -5.16 32.85 -46.05
N GLU A 62 -6.41 33.07 -45.62
CA GLU A 62 -7.05 33.89 -44.54
C GLU A 62 -8.46 33.31 -44.23
N GLU A 63 -9.15 33.80 -43.20
CA GLU A 63 -10.47 33.33 -42.72
C GLU A 63 -11.67 33.75 -43.61
N ILE A 64 -12.84 33.06 -43.48
CA ILE A 64 -14.18 33.61 -43.09
C ILE A 64 -15.39 32.72 -43.53
N LYS A 65 -16.17 32.28 -42.53
CA LYS A 65 -17.65 32.07 -42.39
C LYS A 65 -18.56 31.25 -43.36
N GLU A 66 -19.39 30.43 -42.68
CA GLU A 66 -20.87 30.27 -42.73
C GLU A 66 -21.61 29.39 -43.78
N THR A 67 -22.74 28.83 -43.29
CA THR A 67 -23.90 28.20 -44.00
C THR A 67 -23.66 26.79 -44.60
N ILE A 68 -24.31 25.71 -44.09
CA ILE A 68 -25.67 25.18 -44.43
C ILE A 68 -25.66 24.48 -45.81
N GLU A 69 -26.14 23.24 -46.06
CA GLU A 69 -27.11 22.35 -45.39
C GLU A 69 -26.88 20.84 -45.78
N THR A 70 -27.78 19.94 -45.36
CA THR A 70 -28.22 18.58 -45.86
C THR A 70 -27.58 17.91 -47.12
N GLU A 71 -27.65 16.60 -47.41
CA GLU A 71 -28.38 15.42 -46.87
C GLU A 71 -27.72 14.08 -47.34
N ILE A 72 -27.98 13.00 -46.59
CA ILE A 72 -28.20 11.57 -46.97
C ILE A 72 -28.05 11.25 -48.50
N THR A 73 -27.36 10.20 -48.99
CA THR A 73 -27.75 8.77 -48.87
C THR A 73 -26.72 7.77 -49.46
N GLN A 74 -26.55 6.65 -48.74
CA GLN A 74 -26.12 5.26 -49.03
C GLN A 74 -25.73 4.73 -50.45
N SER A 75 -24.91 3.66 -50.40
CA SER A 75 -24.83 2.50 -51.32
C SER A 75 -24.27 2.73 -52.76
N GLU A 76 -23.69 1.74 -53.47
CA GLU A 76 -23.61 0.28 -53.28
C GLU A 76 -22.33 -0.32 -53.94
N GLU A 77 -21.95 -1.55 -53.58
CA GLU A 77 -20.88 -2.34 -54.21
C GLU A 77 -21.34 -2.96 -55.56
N PRO A 78 -20.47 -3.38 -56.52
CA PRO A 78 -19.86 -4.73 -56.42
C PRO A 78 -18.51 -5.03 -57.14
N VAL A 79 -17.75 -5.94 -56.51
CA VAL A 79 -16.96 -7.10 -57.02
C VAL A 79 -16.62 -7.27 -58.52
N VAL A 80 -15.33 -7.55 -58.85
CA VAL A 80 -14.78 -8.73 -59.62
C VAL A 80 -13.34 -8.48 -60.15
N ARG A 81 -12.41 -9.44 -59.94
CA ARG A 81 -11.05 -9.51 -60.56
C ARG A 81 -11.06 -10.43 -61.81
N PRO A 82 -10.12 -10.31 -62.78
CA PRO A 82 -9.04 -11.33 -62.84
C PRO A 82 -7.68 -10.99 -63.56
N LYS A 83 -6.60 -11.61 -63.03
CA LYS A 83 -5.42 -12.25 -63.70
C LYS A 83 -4.24 -11.44 -64.32
N GLU A 84 -3.06 -12.07 -64.24
CA GLU A 84 -1.68 -11.63 -64.57
C GLU A 84 -1.28 -11.79 -66.06
N PRO A 85 -0.08 -11.32 -66.46
CA PRO A 85 0.99 -12.29 -66.75
C PRO A 85 2.46 -11.93 -66.34
N LYS A 86 3.27 -13.00 -66.23
CA LYS A 86 4.75 -13.13 -66.09
C LYS A 86 5.53 -12.57 -67.32
N LYS A 87 6.87 -12.40 -67.39
CA LYS A 87 8.07 -12.50 -66.51
C LYS A 87 9.27 -11.91 -67.31
N SER A 88 10.28 -11.31 -66.66
CA SER A 88 11.69 -11.38 -67.10
C SER A 88 12.66 -10.75 -66.09
N GLU A 89 13.61 -11.53 -65.55
CA GLU A 89 14.77 -11.07 -64.78
C GLU A 89 16.01 -10.99 -65.69
N PRO A 90 17.07 -10.28 -65.30
CA PRO A 90 18.19 -11.01 -64.69
C PRO A 90 18.80 -10.38 -63.42
N VAL A 91 19.48 -11.26 -62.68
CA VAL A 91 19.97 -11.18 -61.30
C VAL A 91 21.31 -10.41 -61.16
N ILE A 92 21.66 -10.13 -59.89
CA ILE A 92 22.98 -9.77 -59.30
C ILE A 92 23.12 -8.27 -58.95
N GLN A 93 23.35 -7.85 -57.69
CA GLN A 93 23.28 -8.51 -56.37
C GLN A 93 23.21 -7.43 -55.25
N HIS A 94 22.62 -7.74 -54.08
CA HIS A 94 22.84 -6.98 -52.83
C HIS A 94 22.69 -7.87 -51.59
N LEU A 95 23.51 -7.62 -50.56
CA LEU A 95 23.36 -8.26 -49.24
C LEU A 95 22.12 -7.74 -48.51
N GLN A 96 21.26 -8.65 -48.06
CA GLN A 96 20.22 -8.41 -47.06
C GLN A 96 19.93 -9.71 -46.27
N PRO A 97 19.30 -9.64 -45.07
CA PRO A 97 19.45 -10.66 -44.03
C PRO A 97 18.75 -11.99 -44.35
N GLN A 98 19.24 -13.07 -43.73
CA GLN A 98 18.67 -14.40 -43.88
C GLN A 98 17.22 -14.45 -43.37
N GLU A 99 16.28 -14.75 -44.27
CA GLU A 99 14.95 -15.20 -43.90
C GLU A 99 15.03 -16.54 -43.15
N VAL A 100 14.28 -16.67 -42.07
CA VAL A 100 14.13 -17.92 -41.34
C VAL A 100 13.38 -18.91 -42.22
N VAL A 101 14.07 -19.95 -42.68
CA VAL A 101 13.46 -21.09 -43.38
C VAL A 101 12.44 -21.73 -42.45
N ARG A 102 11.15 -21.53 -42.72
CA ARG A 102 10.08 -22.34 -42.12
C ARG A 102 10.17 -23.74 -42.72
N HIS A 103 10.73 -24.67 -41.97
CA HIS A 103 10.51 -26.09 -42.24
C HIS A 103 9.00 -26.37 -42.18
N PRO A 104 8.43 -27.19 -43.08
CA PRO A 104 7.07 -27.66 -42.94
C PRO A 104 6.97 -28.48 -41.64
N LEU A 105 6.02 -28.12 -40.79
CA LEU A 105 5.59 -28.97 -39.68
C LEU A 105 5.12 -30.31 -40.26
N SER A 106 5.59 -31.42 -39.71
CA SER A 106 5.08 -32.74 -40.09
C SER A 106 3.68 -32.93 -39.49
N ASP A 107 2.64 -32.96 -40.34
CA ASP A 107 1.22 -33.05 -39.95
C ASP A 107 0.80 -34.38 -39.29
N ASN A 108 1.74 -35.25 -38.92
CA ASN A 108 1.49 -36.47 -38.15
C ASN A 108 1.89 -36.26 -36.69
N LEU A 109 1.01 -35.60 -35.92
CA LEU A 109 0.97 -35.82 -34.48
C LEU A 109 0.58 -37.29 -34.25
N PRO A 110 1.33 -38.06 -33.43
CA PRO A 110 1.01 -39.47 -33.19
C PRO A 110 -0.38 -39.58 -32.56
N SER A 111 -1.15 -40.56 -33.05
CA SER A 111 -2.46 -40.89 -32.50
C SER A 111 -2.39 -41.27 -31.02
N VAL A 112 -3.52 -41.17 -30.31
CA VAL A 112 -3.60 -41.61 -28.90
C VAL A 112 -3.23 -43.10 -28.75
N GLU A 113 -3.41 -43.90 -29.81
CA GLU A 113 -3.04 -45.31 -29.89
C GLU A 113 -1.54 -45.53 -30.16
N GLU A 114 -0.88 -44.64 -30.90
CA GLU A 114 0.59 -44.60 -31.05
C GLU A 114 1.29 -44.11 -29.76
N ILE A 115 0.71 -43.13 -29.06
CA ILE A 115 1.19 -42.69 -27.74
C ILE A 115 0.97 -43.81 -26.70
N ALA A 116 -0.18 -44.49 -26.73
CA ALA A 116 -0.45 -45.60 -25.83
C ALA A 116 0.49 -46.80 -26.10
N SER A 117 0.77 -47.13 -27.36
CA SER A 117 1.65 -48.26 -27.73
C SER A 117 3.14 -47.97 -27.54
N SER A 118 3.59 -46.71 -27.66
CA SER A 118 4.94 -46.30 -27.26
C SER A 118 5.12 -46.27 -25.74
N ALA A 119 4.07 -45.95 -24.97
CA ALA A 119 4.06 -46.04 -23.50
C ALA A 119 4.09 -47.49 -22.95
N HIS A 120 4.26 -48.52 -23.78
CA HIS A 120 4.28 -49.93 -23.36
C HIS A 120 5.70 -50.53 -23.23
N SER A 121 6.77 -49.77 -23.47
CA SER A 121 8.17 -50.21 -23.32
C SER A 121 8.69 -50.16 -21.86
N LEU A 122 7.82 -50.35 -20.87
CA LEU A 122 8.27 -50.64 -19.49
C LEU A 122 9.08 -51.96 -19.49
N PRO A 123 10.28 -52.00 -18.89
CA PRO A 123 11.01 -53.25 -18.69
C PRO A 123 10.13 -54.28 -18.00
N ARG A 124 10.16 -55.53 -18.47
CA ARG A 124 9.25 -56.61 -18.02
C ARG A 124 9.30 -56.89 -16.51
N ASP A 125 10.36 -56.43 -15.84
CA ASP A 125 10.64 -56.67 -14.42
C ASP A 125 10.14 -55.54 -13.49
N ARG A 126 9.48 -54.48 -14.02
CA ARG A 126 9.00 -53.34 -13.21
C ARG A 126 7.48 -53.34 -13.02
N LYS A 127 7.03 -53.10 -11.78
CA LYS A 127 5.60 -52.98 -11.42
C LYS A 127 4.97 -51.77 -12.12
N ARG A 128 3.82 -51.97 -12.78
CA ARG A 128 3.03 -50.87 -13.35
C ARG A 128 2.50 -49.97 -12.23
N GLY A 129 2.81 -48.68 -12.29
CA GLY A 129 2.37 -47.68 -11.30
C GLY A 129 3.30 -47.46 -10.10
N SER A 130 4.51 -48.04 -10.09
CA SER A 130 5.55 -47.72 -9.11
C SER A 130 6.28 -46.42 -9.43
N LEU A 131 7.06 -45.90 -8.47
CA LEU A 131 7.88 -44.70 -8.62
C LEU A 131 8.88 -44.82 -9.80
N GLU A 132 9.43 -46.00 -10.05
CA GLU A 132 10.34 -46.26 -11.18
C GLU A 132 9.61 -46.28 -12.53
N ALA A 133 8.32 -46.61 -12.54
CA ALA A 133 7.48 -46.47 -13.73
C ALA A 133 7.10 -45.01 -13.99
N MET A 134 6.94 -44.21 -12.93
CA MET A 134 6.72 -42.75 -13.02
C MET A 134 7.97 -42.05 -13.59
N LEU A 135 9.15 -42.34 -13.04
CA LEU A 135 10.45 -41.86 -13.56
C LEU A 135 10.64 -42.16 -15.05
N VAL A 136 10.38 -43.40 -15.48
CA VAL A 136 10.55 -43.81 -16.89
C VAL A 136 9.53 -43.13 -17.80
N GLN A 137 8.34 -42.78 -17.31
CA GLN A 137 7.39 -41.98 -18.08
C GLN A 137 7.91 -40.55 -18.29
N GLU A 138 8.42 -39.90 -17.24
CA GLU A 138 9.00 -38.55 -17.33
C GLU A 138 10.23 -38.49 -18.23
N GLU A 139 11.13 -39.47 -18.12
CA GLU A 139 12.33 -39.60 -18.97
C GLU A 139 11.99 -39.76 -20.47
N ASN A 140 10.79 -40.24 -20.80
CA ASN A 140 10.27 -40.36 -22.16
C ASN A 140 9.37 -39.16 -22.57
N GLY A 141 9.27 -38.11 -21.75
CA GLY A 141 8.40 -36.96 -21.99
C GLY A 141 6.90 -37.25 -21.85
N LEU A 142 6.53 -38.38 -21.24
CA LEU A 142 5.14 -38.79 -21.05
C LEU A 142 4.60 -38.21 -19.74
N LEU A 143 4.00 -37.03 -19.83
CA LEU A 143 3.21 -36.43 -18.74
C LEU A 143 2.16 -37.42 -18.21
N PRO A 144 1.72 -37.31 -16.94
CA PRO A 144 0.67 -38.15 -16.37
C PRO A 144 -0.56 -38.29 -17.28
N LEU A 145 -1.11 -39.51 -17.38
CA LEU A 145 -2.32 -39.78 -18.17
C LEU A 145 -3.54 -38.92 -17.77
N SER A 146 -3.58 -38.43 -16.53
CA SER A 146 -4.49 -37.37 -16.08
C SER A 146 -4.21 -36.05 -16.82
N ALA A 147 -2.99 -35.52 -16.75
CA ALA A 147 -2.56 -34.33 -17.48
C ALA A 147 -2.79 -34.43 -19.00
N GLN A 148 -2.63 -35.61 -19.61
CA GLN A 148 -2.87 -35.81 -21.04
C GLN A 148 -4.37 -35.86 -21.41
N ARG A 149 -5.25 -36.37 -20.55
CA ARG A 149 -6.70 -36.50 -20.84
C ARG A 149 -7.53 -35.27 -20.43
N VAL A 150 -7.07 -34.53 -19.43
CA VAL A 150 -7.88 -33.48 -18.76
C VAL A 150 -7.90 -32.14 -19.52
N ILE A 151 -6.95 -31.89 -20.42
CA ILE A 151 -6.84 -30.69 -21.27
C ILE A 151 -8.11 -30.39 -22.12
N ARG A 152 -9.09 -31.30 -22.19
CA ARG A 152 -10.31 -31.14 -23.01
C ARG A 152 -11.66 -31.27 -22.30
N SER A 153 -11.76 -31.50 -20.98
CA SER A 153 -13.11 -31.69 -20.37
C SER A 153 -13.34 -31.45 -18.88
N LEU A 154 -12.32 -31.31 -18.01
CA LEU A 154 -12.54 -31.05 -16.56
C LEU A 154 -11.45 -30.13 -15.98
N GLU A 155 -11.75 -28.85 -15.77
CA GLU A 155 -10.81 -27.79 -15.38
C GLU A 155 -10.31 -27.90 -13.91
N THR A 156 -9.60 -28.97 -13.53
CA THR A 156 -9.27 -29.25 -12.11
C THR A 156 -7.85 -29.78 -11.81
N LEU A 157 -6.95 -29.85 -12.78
CA LEU A 157 -5.51 -30.10 -12.51
C LEU A 157 -4.78 -28.81 -12.16
N ASN A 158 -3.87 -28.86 -11.19
CA ASN A 158 -3.03 -27.72 -10.84
C ASN A 158 -1.96 -27.48 -11.94
N PRO A 159 -2.04 -26.40 -12.74
CA PRO A 159 -1.11 -26.16 -13.85
C PRO A 159 0.33 -25.97 -13.36
N SER A 160 0.52 -25.50 -12.12
CA SER A 160 1.83 -25.28 -11.51
C SER A 160 2.59 -26.58 -11.19
N PHE A 161 1.90 -27.73 -11.16
CA PHE A 161 2.50 -29.05 -10.91
C PHE A 161 2.72 -29.89 -12.18
N VAL A 162 2.30 -29.41 -13.36
CA VAL A 162 2.41 -30.20 -14.61
C VAL A 162 3.87 -30.46 -15.00
N ALA A 163 4.81 -29.64 -14.53
CA ALA A 163 6.26 -29.79 -14.74
C ALA A 163 7.00 -30.43 -13.54
N SER A 164 6.31 -31.22 -12.70
CA SER A 164 6.89 -31.79 -11.47
C SER A 164 6.48 -33.23 -11.17
N TYR A 165 6.54 -34.10 -12.16
CA TYR A 165 6.53 -35.55 -11.89
C TYR A 165 7.89 -35.97 -11.28
N PRO A 166 8.02 -37.12 -10.59
CA PRO A 166 9.30 -37.55 -10.04
C PRO A 166 10.37 -37.71 -11.11
N THR A 167 11.53 -37.08 -10.89
CA THR A 167 12.69 -37.04 -11.81
C THR A 167 13.96 -37.55 -11.13
N ARG A 168 15.02 -37.78 -11.92
CA ARG A 168 16.37 -37.99 -11.37
C ARG A 168 16.99 -36.68 -10.91
N VAL A 169 17.70 -36.72 -9.80
CA VAL A 169 18.49 -35.58 -9.27
C VAL A 169 19.52 -35.17 -10.31
N SER A 170 20.17 -36.14 -10.97
CA SER A 170 21.16 -35.87 -12.02
C SER A 170 20.58 -35.16 -13.26
N SER A 171 19.30 -35.34 -13.57
CA SER A 171 18.63 -34.64 -14.68
C SER A 171 18.40 -33.16 -14.33
N VAL A 172 17.83 -32.89 -13.15
CA VAL A 172 17.49 -31.54 -12.68
C VAL A 172 18.73 -30.69 -12.40
N PHE A 173 19.78 -31.29 -11.82
CA PHE A 173 21.02 -30.59 -11.47
C PHE A 173 22.13 -30.76 -12.52
N SER A 174 21.83 -31.29 -13.71
CA SER A 174 22.78 -31.57 -14.81
C SER A 174 23.78 -30.44 -15.08
N ASN A 175 23.29 -29.21 -15.31
CA ASN A 175 24.13 -28.02 -15.53
C ASN A 175 25.11 -27.74 -14.37
N LYS A 176 24.70 -28.02 -13.12
CA LYS A 176 25.55 -27.85 -11.94
C LYS A 176 26.58 -28.97 -11.86
N ILE A 177 26.18 -30.22 -12.11
CA ILE A 177 27.08 -31.39 -12.10
C ILE A 177 28.23 -31.15 -13.08
N THR A 178 27.94 -30.78 -14.33
CA THR A 178 28.98 -30.47 -15.34
C THR A 178 29.90 -29.32 -14.91
N LEU A 179 29.37 -28.30 -14.21
CA LEU A 179 30.17 -27.21 -13.67
C LEU A 179 31.11 -27.66 -12.53
N LEU A 180 30.63 -28.56 -11.65
CA LEU A 180 31.42 -29.11 -10.55
C LEU A 180 32.52 -30.05 -11.07
N GLU A 181 32.18 -30.96 -11.97
CA GLU A 181 33.14 -31.84 -12.67
C GLU A 181 34.23 -31.01 -13.37
N LYS A 182 33.85 -29.92 -14.04
CA LYS A 182 34.79 -28.98 -14.65
C LYS A 182 35.72 -28.35 -13.60
N LYS A 183 35.18 -27.77 -12.52
CA LYS A 183 35.98 -27.16 -11.42
C LYS A 183 36.99 -28.11 -10.78
N ILE A 184 36.61 -29.39 -10.66
CA ILE A 184 37.48 -30.46 -10.16
C ILE A 184 38.58 -30.76 -11.19
N SER A 185 38.23 -30.93 -12.48
CA SER A 185 39.18 -31.23 -13.54
C SER A 185 40.22 -30.12 -13.79
N GLU A 186 39.85 -28.87 -13.52
CA GLU A 186 40.72 -27.69 -13.68
C GLU A 186 41.64 -27.45 -12.46
N ASN A 187 41.54 -28.25 -11.38
CA ASN A 187 42.27 -28.07 -10.12
C ASN A 187 42.19 -26.62 -9.57
N SER A 188 41.00 -26.03 -9.66
CA SER A 188 40.71 -24.71 -9.09
C SER A 188 40.89 -24.68 -7.56
N GLU A 189 41.07 -23.49 -6.97
CA GLU A 189 41.13 -23.32 -5.50
C GLU A 189 39.86 -23.86 -4.80
N ASP A 190 38.72 -23.89 -5.51
CA ASP A 190 37.45 -24.46 -5.06
C ASP A 190 37.34 -25.99 -5.26
N SER A 191 38.36 -26.71 -5.76
CA SER A 191 38.24 -28.12 -6.20
C SER A 191 37.73 -29.06 -5.09
N GLU A 192 38.18 -28.84 -3.85
CA GLU A 192 37.73 -29.62 -2.68
C GLU A 192 36.25 -29.35 -2.35
N VAL A 193 35.83 -28.08 -2.37
CA VAL A 193 34.42 -27.66 -2.19
C VAL A 193 33.54 -28.25 -3.30
N ALA A 194 34.01 -28.20 -4.55
CA ALA A 194 33.28 -28.72 -5.70
C ALA A 194 33.09 -30.25 -5.61
N LYS A 195 34.09 -30.96 -5.09
CA LYS A 195 34.02 -32.41 -4.85
C LYS A 195 32.98 -32.77 -3.80
N LEU A 196 32.97 -32.10 -2.64
CA LEU A 196 31.98 -32.32 -1.58
C LEU A 196 30.54 -32.06 -2.07
N GLN A 197 30.35 -31.04 -2.92
CA GLN A 197 29.06 -30.73 -3.55
C GLN A 197 28.62 -31.79 -4.59
N LEU A 198 29.57 -32.32 -5.36
CA LEU A 198 29.31 -33.38 -6.34
C LEU A 198 29.02 -34.73 -5.66
N ASP A 199 29.71 -35.04 -4.56
CA ASP A 199 29.51 -36.25 -3.75
C ASP A 199 28.08 -36.27 -3.17
N GLN A 200 27.56 -35.13 -2.69
CA GLN A 200 26.14 -35.02 -2.29
C GLN A 200 25.19 -35.31 -3.47
N LEU A 201 25.35 -34.64 -4.61
CA LEU A 201 24.43 -34.82 -5.75
C LEU A 201 24.45 -36.27 -6.27
N THR A 202 25.63 -36.91 -6.25
CA THR A 202 25.80 -38.32 -6.60
C THR A 202 25.11 -39.24 -5.59
N TYR A 203 25.23 -38.98 -4.29
CA TYR A 203 24.52 -39.72 -3.24
C TYR A 203 23.00 -39.59 -3.38
N LEU A 204 22.50 -38.35 -3.55
CA LEU A 204 21.09 -38.08 -3.70
C LEU A 204 20.52 -38.73 -4.96
N ASP A 205 21.23 -38.72 -6.10
CA ASP A 205 20.75 -39.42 -7.30
C ASP A 205 20.82 -40.96 -7.16
N ALA A 206 21.74 -41.50 -6.37
CA ALA A 206 21.77 -42.95 -6.11
C ALA A 206 20.59 -43.42 -5.24
N LYS A 207 20.08 -42.56 -4.34
CA LYS A 207 19.12 -42.93 -3.28
C LYS A 207 17.70 -42.41 -3.48
N TYR A 208 17.52 -41.26 -4.13
CA TYR A 208 16.25 -40.54 -4.18
C TYR A 208 15.87 -40.11 -5.61
N CYS A 209 14.57 -39.92 -5.82
CA CYS A 209 14.01 -39.13 -6.90
C CYS A 209 13.73 -37.73 -6.38
N TYR A 210 13.84 -36.72 -7.23
CA TYR A 210 13.48 -35.35 -6.89
C TYR A 210 12.10 -35.01 -7.46
N VAL A 211 11.28 -34.38 -6.65
CA VAL A 211 10.03 -33.73 -7.07
C VAL A 211 10.20 -32.24 -6.82
N ASN A 212 10.25 -31.46 -7.89
CA ASN A 212 10.19 -30.01 -7.78
C ASN A 212 8.79 -29.56 -7.34
N VAL A 213 8.64 -28.39 -6.77
CA VAL A 213 7.32 -27.78 -6.51
C VAL A 213 7.35 -26.30 -6.87
N PRO A 214 6.20 -25.62 -6.98
CA PRO A 214 6.16 -24.18 -7.22
C PRO A 214 6.83 -23.38 -6.09
N GLY A 215 7.63 -22.38 -6.44
CA GLY A 215 8.23 -21.41 -5.50
C GLY A 215 7.25 -20.33 -5.09
N ASP A 216 6.04 -20.70 -4.66
CA ASP A 216 4.90 -19.80 -4.36
C ASP A 216 4.77 -19.45 -2.87
N GLY A 217 5.84 -19.66 -2.09
CA GLY A 217 5.85 -19.56 -0.62
C GLY A 217 5.43 -20.86 0.08
N ASN A 218 4.66 -21.74 -0.57
CA ASN A 218 4.17 -22.99 0.02
C ASN A 218 5.04 -24.22 -0.35
N CYS A 219 6.22 -24.03 -0.95
CA CYS A 219 7.08 -25.11 -1.42
C CYS A 219 7.47 -26.11 -0.32
N PHE A 220 7.69 -25.67 0.93
CA PHE A 220 7.92 -26.58 2.05
C PHE A 220 6.70 -27.48 2.31
N PHE A 221 5.53 -26.89 2.57
CA PHE A 221 4.31 -27.64 2.88
C PHE A 221 3.91 -28.59 1.74
N ARG A 222 4.03 -28.15 0.48
CA ARG A 222 3.82 -29.00 -0.71
C ARG A 222 4.79 -30.20 -0.74
N SER A 223 6.07 -29.97 -0.46
CA SER A 223 7.08 -31.03 -0.38
C SER A 223 6.79 -32.02 0.76
N PHE A 224 6.34 -31.52 1.90
CA PHE A 224 5.90 -32.34 3.03
C PHE A 224 4.69 -33.19 2.67
N VAL A 225 3.65 -32.66 2.01
CA VAL A 225 2.49 -33.46 1.53
C VAL A 225 2.92 -34.62 0.64
N ILE A 226 3.82 -34.36 -0.33
CA ILE A 226 4.33 -35.39 -1.25
C ILE A 226 5.04 -36.51 -0.48
N GLY A 227 5.93 -36.15 0.45
CA GLY A 227 6.67 -37.12 1.27
C GLY A 227 5.77 -37.85 2.27
N TRP A 228 4.82 -37.17 2.91
CA TRP A 228 3.89 -37.73 3.91
C TRP A 228 2.97 -38.78 3.28
N LEU A 229 2.33 -38.46 2.16
CA LEU A 229 1.47 -39.43 1.46
C LEU A 229 2.29 -40.58 0.86
N SER A 230 3.54 -40.34 0.45
CA SER A 230 4.46 -41.39 0.02
C SER A 230 4.86 -42.32 1.17
N ALA A 231 5.17 -41.77 2.36
CA ALA A 231 5.49 -42.55 3.56
C ALA A 231 4.33 -43.47 3.95
N LEU A 232 3.11 -42.92 4.06
CA LEU A 232 1.91 -43.68 4.39
C LEU A 232 1.59 -44.77 3.35
N PHE A 233 1.75 -44.47 2.05
CA PHE A 233 1.52 -45.43 0.97
C PHE A 233 2.56 -46.57 0.94
N ASN A 234 3.82 -46.26 1.24
CA ASN A 234 4.90 -47.25 1.29
C ASN A 234 5.04 -47.94 2.66
N SER A 235 4.17 -47.60 3.63
CA SER A 235 4.13 -48.24 4.93
C SER A 235 3.78 -49.72 4.80
N LYS A 236 4.32 -50.53 5.73
CA LYS A 236 4.04 -51.98 5.79
C LYS A 236 2.67 -52.29 6.41
N ASP A 237 2.00 -51.27 6.94
CA ASP A 237 0.72 -51.35 7.61
C ASP A 237 -0.41 -50.98 6.64
N PRO A 238 -1.33 -51.90 6.27
CA PRO A 238 -2.44 -51.59 5.38
C PRO A 238 -3.46 -50.61 5.98
N LEU A 239 -3.37 -50.32 7.28
CA LEU A 239 -4.21 -49.33 7.97
C LEU A 239 -3.45 -48.01 8.24
N SER A 240 -2.30 -47.78 7.59
CA SER A 240 -1.46 -46.58 7.79
C SER A 240 -2.26 -45.27 7.63
N PHE A 241 -3.02 -45.15 6.54
CA PHE A 241 -3.87 -44.00 6.25
C PHE A 241 -5.02 -43.82 7.24
N ASP A 242 -5.68 -44.91 7.66
CA ASP A 242 -6.77 -44.85 8.63
C ASP A 242 -6.26 -44.40 10.01
N LYS A 243 -5.13 -44.94 10.46
CA LYS A 243 -4.47 -44.57 11.72
C LYS A 243 -3.97 -43.13 11.70
N GLU A 244 -3.39 -42.67 10.59
CA GLU A 244 -2.97 -41.27 10.48
C GLU A 244 -4.18 -40.33 10.45
N ALA A 245 -5.29 -40.73 9.82
CA ALA A 245 -6.54 -39.97 9.84
C ALA A 245 -7.15 -39.89 11.27
N GLU A 246 -7.13 -40.99 12.03
CA GLU A 246 -7.52 -40.99 13.45
C GLU A 246 -6.61 -40.09 14.30
N LYS A 247 -5.29 -40.17 14.06
CA LYS A 247 -4.29 -39.33 14.72
C LYS A 247 -4.51 -37.83 14.44
N VAL A 248 -4.76 -37.45 13.19
CA VAL A 248 -5.10 -36.06 12.78
C VAL A 248 -6.35 -35.55 13.51
N LEU A 249 -7.38 -36.39 13.66
CA LEU A 249 -8.59 -36.04 14.40
C LEU A 249 -8.35 -35.93 15.92
N ALA A 250 -7.39 -36.69 16.47
CA ALA A 250 -7.05 -36.70 17.89
C ALA A 250 -6.11 -35.56 18.34
N LEU A 251 -5.54 -34.78 17.41
CA LEU A 251 -4.66 -33.65 17.75
C LEU A 251 -5.40 -32.57 18.56
N GLU A 252 -4.73 -31.91 19.49
CA GLU A 252 -5.30 -30.74 20.20
C GLU A 252 -5.73 -29.62 19.23
N PHE A 253 -5.05 -29.53 18.08
CA PHE A 253 -5.42 -28.68 16.95
C PHE A 253 -6.89 -28.84 16.53
N SER A 254 -7.40 -30.07 16.41
CA SER A 254 -8.78 -30.33 15.95
C SER A 254 -9.84 -29.82 16.93
N ASN A 255 -9.48 -29.67 18.20
CA ASN A 255 -10.33 -29.18 19.28
C ASN A 255 -10.16 -27.67 19.55
N SER A 256 -9.20 -27.02 18.88
CA SER A 256 -8.82 -25.62 19.16
C SER A 256 -9.86 -24.58 18.72
N ASN A 257 -10.57 -24.83 17.60
CA ASN A 257 -11.71 -24.06 17.11
C ASN A 257 -12.45 -24.80 15.99
N GLN A 258 -13.60 -24.28 15.55
CA GLN A 258 -14.47 -24.92 14.56
C GLN A 258 -13.85 -25.00 13.14
N GLU A 259 -13.03 -24.02 12.74
CA GLU A 259 -12.37 -24.02 11.42
C GLU A 259 -11.28 -25.10 11.37
N ASN A 260 -10.43 -25.15 12.40
CA ASN A 260 -9.41 -26.18 12.56
C ASN A 260 -9.99 -27.59 12.69
N LYS A 261 -11.16 -27.72 13.33
CA LYS A 261 -11.94 -28.97 13.36
C LYS A 261 -12.35 -29.41 11.95
N LEU A 262 -13.00 -28.53 11.19
CA LEU A 262 -13.45 -28.82 9.81
C LEU A 262 -12.26 -29.14 8.90
N LEU A 263 -11.12 -28.48 9.08
CA LEU A 263 -9.90 -28.71 8.32
C LEU A 263 -9.25 -30.07 8.66
N ALA A 264 -9.27 -30.48 9.93
CA ALA A 264 -8.84 -31.81 10.37
C ALA A 264 -9.80 -32.91 9.88
N GLU A 265 -11.11 -32.68 9.93
CA GLU A 265 -12.13 -33.61 9.37
C GLU A 265 -11.99 -33.77 7.85
N THR A 266 -11.72 -32.68 7.14
CA THR A 266 -11.44 -32.69 5.70
C THR A 266 -10.17 -33.46 5.40
N THR A 267 -9.07 -33.18 6.10
CA THR A 267 -7.78 -33.89 5.92
C THR A 267 -7.91 -35.38 6.24
N ALA A 268 -8.58 -35.74 7.34
CA ALA A 268 -8.83 -37.13 7.69
C ALA A 268 -9.67 -37.86 6.62
N THR A 269 -10.62 -37.17 6.00
CA THR A 269 -11.39 -37.72 4.86
C THR A 269 -10.52 -37.94 3.63
N ILE A 270 -9.65 -36.98 3.30
CA ILE A 270 -8.68 -37.11 2.18
C ILE A 270 -7.72 -38.28 2.42
N LEU A 271 -7.20 -38.44 3.63
CA LEU A 271 -6.32 -39.57 4.00
C LEU A 271 -7.03 -40.92 3.85
N LYS A 272 -8.27 -41.05 4.33
CA LYS A 272 -9.09 -42.27 4.17
C LYS A 272 -9.45 -42.56 2.70
N ASP A 273 -9.56 -41.53 1.87
CA ASP A 273 -9.70 -41.70 0.41
C ASP A 273 -8.40 -42.18 -0.25
N CYS A 274 -7.22 -41.74 0.22
CA CYS A 274 -5.92 -42.17 -0.32
C CYS A 274 -5.71 -43.69 -0.22
N ALA A 275 -6.22 -44.33 0.84
CA ALA A 275 -6.15 -45.79 1.04
C ALA A 275 -6.82 -46.61 -0.09
N LYS A 276 -7.68 -45.99 -0.90
CA LYS A 276 -8.46 -46.68 -1.96
C LYS A 276 -7.69 -46.85 -3.27
N TYR A 277 -6.50 -46.25 -3.41
CA TYR A 277 -5.74 -46.31 -4.67
C TYR A 277 -4.75 -47.49 -4.70
N PRO A 278 -4.76 -48.32 -5.76
CA PRO A 278 -3.93 -49.53 -5.85
C PRO A 278 -2.47 -49.27 -6.23
N SER A 279 -2.08 -48.05 -6.57
CA SER A 279 -0.71 -47.69 -6.94
C SER A 279 -0.36 -46.26 -6.53
N PHE A 280 0.92 -46.01 -6.23
CA PHE A 280 1.40 -44.67 -5.86
C PHE A 280 1.15 -43.68 -6.99
N LYS A 281 1.29 -44.10 -8.26
CA LYS A 281 0.93 -43.29 -9.43
C LYS A 281 -0.53 -42.82 -9.40
N GLU A 282 -1.49 -43.69 -9.06
CA GLU A 282 -2.90 -43.29 -9.01
C GLU A 282 -3.20 -42.34 -7.85
N LEU A 283 -2.57 -42.54 -6.69
CA LEU A 283 -2.63 -41.59 -5.57
C LEU A 283 -2.02 -40.23 -5.99
N TYR A 284 -0.87 -40.25 -6.66
CA TYR A 284 -0.19 -39.04 -7.11
C TYR A 284 -1.06 -38.26 -8.10
N ASP A 285 -1.56 -38.94 -9.13
CA ASP A 285 -2.37 -38.35 -10.20
C ASP A 285 -3.72 -37.80 -9.72
N ARG A 286 -4.31 -38.37 -8.64
CA ARG A 286 -5.67 -38.04 -8.19
C ARG A 286 -5.74 -37.23 -6.89
N LYS A 287 -4.71 -37.24 -6.05
CA LYS A 287 -4.70 -36.51 -4.77
C LYS A 287 -3.54 -35.52 -4.66
N ILE A 288 -2.31 -35.89 -5.05
CA ILE A 288 -1.17 -34.96 -4.99
C ILE A 288 -1.29 -33.86 -6.06
N LEU A 289 -1.70 -34.21 -7.28
CA LEU A 289 -1.92 -33.27 -8.40
C LEU A 289 -3.29 -32.58 -8.41
N SER A 290 -4.22 -33.00 -7.53
CA SER A 290 -5.54 -32.38 -7.38
C SER A 290 -5.41 -31.00 -6.78
N LEU A 291 -5.95 -29.97 -7.45
CA LEU A 291 -5.88 -28.59 -6.96
C LEU A 291 -6.55 -28.44 -5.57
N MET A 292 -7.71 -29.08 -5.39
CA MET A 292 -8.52 -28.98 -4.16
C MET A 292 -7.90 -29.77 -3.00
N ASP A 293 -7.56 -31.04 -3.22
CA ASP A 293 -6.97 -31.87 -2.16
C ASP A 293 -5.60 -31.32 -1.73
N ASN A 294 -4.75 -30.91 -2.68
CA ASN A 294 -3.44 -30.34 -2.37
C ASN A 294 -3.57 -29.02 -1.59
N PHE A 295 -4.51 -28.14 -1.98
CA PHE A 295 -4.80 -26.92 -1.24
C PHE A 295 -5.23 -27.23 0.20
N SER A 296 -6.21 -28.12 0.40
CA SER A 296 -6.67 -28.51 1.74
C SER A 296 -5.56 -29.09 2.62
N LEU A 297 -4.72 -29.97 2.08
CA LEU A 297 -3.59 -30.58 2.80
C LEU A 297 -2.50 -29.55 3.14
N VAL A 298 -2.17 -28.64 2.21
CA VAL A 298 -1.20 -27.56 2.46
C VAL A 298 -1.71 -26.60 3.53
N THR A 299 -2.98 -26.18 3.47
CA THR A 299 -3.61 -25.33 4.48
C THR A 299 -3.64 -26.02 5.85
N PHE A 300 -3.96 -27.32 5.91
CA PHE A 300 -3.88 -28.10 7.15
C PHE A 300 -2.48 -28.11 7.76
N LEU A 301 -1.44 -28.41 6.98
CA LEU A 301 -0.06 -28.42 7.48
C LEU A 301 0.39 -27.02 7.94
N LYS A 302 -0.03 -25.97 7.23
CA LYS A 302 0.29 -24.59 7.59
C LYS A 302 -0.34 -24.18 8.91
N GLU A 303 -1.66 -24.35 9.07
CA GLU A 303 -2.36 -24.03 10.31
C GLU A 303 -1.92 -24.91 11.49
N LEU A 304 -1.62 -26.20 11.24
CA LEU A 304 -1.06 -27.09 12.26
C LEU A 304 0.35 -26.66 12.70
N SER A 305 1.20 -26.24 11.76
CA SER A 305 2.57 -25.79 12.07
C SER A 305 2.55 -24.53 12.94
N PHE A 306 1.69 -23.56 12.60
CA PHE A 306 1.47 -22.37 13.42
C PHE A 306 0.98 -22.75 14.82
N PHE A 307 -0.07 -23.56 14.93
CA PHE A 307 -0.61 -23.99 16.22
C PHE A 307 0.46 -24.67 17.09
N GLN A 308 1.29 -25.54 16.52
CA GLN A 308 2.33 -26.23 17.28
C GLN A 308 3.50 -25.31 17.65
N THR A 309 3.97 -24.45 16.74
CA THR A 309 4.99 -23.44 17.04
C THR A 309 4.51 -22.48 18.13
N ASP A 310 3.24 -22.10 18.10
CA ASP A 310 2.59 -21.23 19.08
C ASP A 310 2.45 -21.90 20.46
N ALA A 311 2.06 -23.18 20.51
CA ALA A 311 2.06 -23.98 21.73
C ALA A 311 3.49 -24.15 22.30
N ASN A 312 4.48 -24.39 21.45
CA ASN A 312 5.89 -24.47 21.84
C ASN A 312 6.37 -23.13 22.43
N ARG A 313 6.10 -21.99 21.77
CA ARG A 313 6.41 -20.64 22.27
C ARG A 313 5.77 -20.37 23.64
N LEU A 314 4.50 -20.76 23.84
CA LEU A 314 3.80 -20.68 25.14
C LEU A 314 4.50 -21.49 26.24
N SER A 315 4.93 -22.73 25.94
CA SER A 315 5.64 -23.56 26.92
C SER A 315 7.07 -23.07 27.25
N GLN A 316 7.77 -22.45 26.28
CA GLN A 316 9.17 -22.03 26.44
C GLN A 316 9.32 -20.62 27.03
N LEU A 317 8.49 -19.66 26.61
CA LEU A 317 8.61 -18.25 27.01
C LEU A 317 7.83 -17.92 28.29
N GLY A 318 6.97 -18.83 28.77
CA GLY A 318 6.36 -18.82 30.10
C GLY A 318 5.28 -17.77 30.39
N SER A 319 5.32 -16.61 29.73
CA SER A 319 4.26 -15.58 29.83
C SER A 319 3.71 -15.19 28.46
N ALA A 320 2.41 -14.90 28.43
CA ALA A 320 1.72 -14.36 27.26
C ALA A 320 2.34 -13.02 26.80
N GLU A 321 2.78 -12.21 27.77
CA GLU A 321 3.42 -10.90 27.54
C GLU A 321 4.74 -11.03 26.76
N ASN A 322 5.55 -12.08 27.02
CA ASN A 322 6.80 -12.32 26.29
C ASN A 322 6.58 -12.64 24.81
N ILE A 323 5.52 -13.40 24.48
CA ILE A 323 5.16 -13.73 23.09
C ILE A 323 4.57 -12.51 22.40
N HIS A 324 3.74 -11.74 23.12
CA HIS A 324 3.21 -10.47 22.64
C HIS A 324 4.33 -9.50 22.26
N ALA A 325 5.31 -9.33 23.14
CA ALA A 325 6.52 -8.55 22.90
C ALA A 325 7.37 -9.09 21.73
N LEU A 326 7.49 -10.41 21.58
CA LEU A 326 8.21 -11.04 20.46
C LEU A 326 7.57 -10.71 19.12
N ILE A 327 6.25 -10.93 18.98
CA ILE A 327 5.53 -10.68 17.72
C ILE A 327 5.52 -9.18 17.39
N THR A 328 5.26 -8.31 18.38
CA THR A 328 5.29 -6.85 18.17
C THR A 328 6.70 -6.33 17.85
N SER A 329 7.76 -6.96 18.36
CA SER A 329 9.15 -6.70 17.93
C SER A 329 9.36 -7.14 16.49
N GLN A 330 8.99 -8.37 16.11
CA GLN A 330 9.13 -8.87 14.73
C GLN A 330 8.38 -7.99 13.71
N MET A 331 7.17 -7.52 14.04
CA MET A 331 6.42 -6.54 13.25
C MET A 331 7.10 -5.17 13.19
N SER A 332 7.73 -4.72 14.28
CA SER A 332 8.55 -3.51 14.30
C SER A 332 9.86 -3.64 13.53
N ASP A 333 10.36 -4.86 13.41
CA ASP A 333 11.61 -5.18 12.76
C ASP A 333 11.46 -5.38 11.25
N SER A 334 10.33 -5.92 10.81
CA SER A 334 10.00 -6.22 9.41
C SER A 334 8.80 -5.39 8.91
N PRO A 335 9.03 -4.25 8.23
CA PRO A 335 7.97 -3.37 7.71
C PRO A 335 6.97 -4.05 6.78
N GLU A 336 7.41 -5.09 6.07
CA GLU A 336 6.60 -5.84 5.12
C GLU A 336 5.51 -6.65 5.83
N ILE A 337 5.83 -7.25 6.99
CA ILE A 337 4.86 -8.00 7.80
C ILE A 337 3.79 -7.03 8.34
N ALA A 338 4.20 -5.89 8.91
CA ALA A 338 3.25 -4.88 9.40
C ALA A 338 2.34 -4.33 8.29
N ALA A 339 2.88 -4.08 7.09
CA ALA A 339 2.10 -3.66 5.93
C ALA A 339 1.12 -4.75 5.46
N LYS A 340 1.53 -6.02 5.42
CA LYS A 340 0.64 -7.15 5.10
C LYS A 340 -0.47 -7.32 6.14
N ILE A 341 -0.18 -7.15 7.44
CA ILE A 341 -1.20 -7.26 8.51
C ILE A 341 -2.28 -6.20 8.33
N ILE A 342 -1.90 -4.96 7.99
CA ILE A 342 -2.89 -3.91 7.69
C ILE A 342 -3.69 -4.22 6.42
N SER A 343 -3.05 -4.70 5.35
CA SER A 343 -3.78 -5.15 4.15
C SER A 343 -4.75 -6.30 4.45
N SER A 344 -4.38 -7.24 5.32
CA SER A 344 -5.25 -8.33 5.78
C SER A 344 -6.40 -7.83 6.65
N LEU A 345 -6.15 -6.92 7.60
CA LEU A 345 -7.20 -6.25 8.37
C LEU A 345 -8.17 -5.50 7.47
N ILE A 346 -7.68 -4.79 6.46
CA ILE A 346 -8.49 -4.07 5.48
C ILE A 346 -9.34 -5.04 4.63
N ALA A 347 -8.79 -6.19 4.25
CA ALA A 347 -9.47 -7.21 3.45
C ALA A 347 -10.55 -7.98 4.23
N ASN A 348 -10.30 -8.27 5.51
CA ASN A 348 -11.09 -9.21 6.30
C ASN A 348 -11.94 -8.53 7.40
N GLN A 349 -11.50 -7.38 7.91
CA GLN A 349 -12.14 -6.64 9.02
C GLN A 349 -12.08 -5.11 8.79
N PRO A 350 -12.66 -4.58 7.68
CA PRO A 350 -12.61 -3.15 7.33
C PRO A 350 -13.21 -2.23 8.41
N SER A 351 -14.07 -2.79 9.25
CA SER A 351 -14.76 -2.14 10.38
C SER A 351 -14.00 -2.22 11.70
N SER A 352 -12.85 -2.90 11.74
CA SER A 352 -12.14 -3.20 12.99
C SER A 352 -11.85 -1.94 13.81
N PRO A 353 -11.92 -2.02 15.16
CA PRO A 353 -11.60 -0.89 16.03
C PRO A 353 -10.19 -0.36 15.77
N MET A 354 -9.26 -1.23 15.36
CA MET A 354 -7.89 -0.88 14.95
C MET A 354 -7.87 0.10 13.78
N LEU A 355 -8.46 -0.24 12.63
CA LEU A 355 -8.52 0.65 11.47
C LEU A 355 -9.26 1.96 11.81
N SER A 356 -10.33 1.89 12.63
CA SER A 356 -11.02 3.09 13.11
C SER A 356 -10.11 3.99 13.99
N GLY A 357 -9.24 3.38 14.78
CA GLY A 357 -8.29 4.07 15.66
C GLY A 357 -7.09 4.64 14.90
N LEU A 358 -6.71 4.05 13.76
CA LEU A 358 -5.76 4.68 12.84
C LEU A 358 -6.36 5.95 12.21
N LEU A 359 -7.66 5.96 11.91
CA LEU A 359 -8.35 7.17 11.38
C LEU A 359 -8.60 8.24 12.44
N SER A 360 -8.80 7.86 13.71
CA SER A 360 -8.86 8.81 14.82
C SER A 360 -8.31 8.16 16.10
N PRO A 361 -7.03 8.40 16.43
CA PRO A 361 -6.46 7.89 17.68
C PRO A 361 -7.21 8.49 18.86
N ARG A 362 -7.75 7.62 19.73
CA ARG A 362 -8.48 8.02 20.94
C ARG A 362 -7.53 8.42 22.08
N GLU A 363 -6.39 7.74 22.16
CA GLU A 363 -5.36 7.96 23.17
C GLU A 363 -4.00 8.25 22.52
N CYS A 364 -3.13 8.95 23.24
CA CYS A 364 -1.71 9.04 22.88
C CYS A 364 -1.02 7.73 23.29
N PRO A 365 -0.24 7.09 22.41
CA PRO A 365 0.55 5.90 22.73
C PRO A 365 1.47 6.09 23.94
N LEU A 366 1.80 4.97 24.59
CA LEU A 366 2.77 4.93 25.67
C LEU A 366 4.12 5.50 25.18
N THR A 367 4.42 6.70 25.65
CA THR A 367 5.55 7.52 25.25
C THR A 367 6.21 8.06 26.51
N SER A 368 7.55 8.14 26.52
CA SER A 368 8.29 8.70 27.65
C SER A 368 7.90 10.17 27.89
N SER A 369 8.00 10.62 29.14
CA SER A 369 7.89 12.03 29.56
C SER A 369 8.57 13.00 28.59
N LYS A 370 9.80 12.69 28.16
CA LYS A 370 10.58 13.42 27.14
C LYS A 370 9.80 13.60 25.82
N LYS A 371 9.27 12.51 25.27
CA LYS A 371 8.49 12.52 24.01
C LYS A 371 7.16 13.25 24.18
N GLN A 372 6.51 13.13 25.34
CA GLN A 372 5.27 13.85 25.67
C GLN A 372 5.50 15.37 25.72
N ALA A 373 6.58 15.82 26.37
CA ALA A 373 6.97 17.23 26.41
C ALA A 373 7.26 17.76 24.99
N MET A 374 8.10 17.06 24.22
CA MET A 374 8.41 17.42 22.84
C MET A 374 7.17 17.55 21.94
N LEU A 375 6.20 16.63 22.08
CA LEU A 375 4.93 16.66 21.34
C LEU A 375 4.11 17.91 21.65
N LEU A 376 4.02 18.31 22.92
CA LEU A 376 3.29 19.50 23.34
C LEU A 376 3.99 20.79 22.92
N LEU A 377 5.33 20.81 22.91
CA LEU A 377 6.12 21.95 22.43
C LEU A 377 6.04 22.13 20.90
N GLU A 378 6.11 21.04 20.12
CA GLU A 378 5.93 21.07 18.64
C GLU A 378 4.58 21.69 18.23
N LEU A 379 3.52 21.42 19.01
CA LEU A 379 2.15 21.83 18.69
C LEU A 379 1.63 22.98 19.57
N LEU A 380 2.50 23.59 20.38
CA LEU A 380 2.15 24.67 21.31
C LEU A 380 1.33 25.80 20.65
N PRO A 381 1.68 26.32 19.44
CA PRO A 381 0.90 27.40 18.80
C PRO A 381 -0.50 26.97 18.34
N THR A 382 -0.75 25.67 18.18
CA THR A 382 -2.07 25.11 17.84
C THR A 382 -2.91 24.81 19.08
N LEU A 383 -2.27 24.57 20.23
CA LEU A 383 -2.93 24.25 21.50
C LEU A 383 -3.35 25.51 22.28
N LEU A 384 -2.54 26.58 22.21
CA LEU A 384 -2.81 27.85 22.88
C LEU A 384 -4.05 28.60 22.32
N LYS A 385 -4.58 29.50 23.15
CA LYS A 385 -5.58 30.51 22.78
C LYS A 385 -5.17 31.86 23.37
N ASN A 386 -5.58 32.97 22.75
CA ASN A 386 -5.46 34.26 23.42
C ASN A 386 -6.53 34.41 24.51
N SER A 387 -6.35 35.39 25.40
CA SER A 387 -7.26 35.66 26.54
C SER A 387 -8.69 35.91 26.09
N GLU A 388 -8.90 36.75 25.07
CA GLU A 388 -10.24 37.07 24.54
C GLU A 388 -11.04 35.84 24.09
N GLU A 389 -10.38 34.81 23.56
CA GLU A 389 -11.02 33.57 23.10
C GLU A 389 -11.26 32.54 24.21
N VAL A 390 -10.64 32.73 25.37
CA VAL A 390 -10.97 32.00 26.61
C VAL A 390 -12.14 32.70 27.30
N GLU A 391 -12.15 34.04 27.33
CA GLU A 391 -13.26 34.83 27.88
C GLU A 391 -14.59 34.63 27.11
N LYS A 392 -14.53 34.36 25.80
CA LYS A 392 -15.70 33.99 24.97
C LYS A 392 -16.31 32.61 25.31
N LEU A 393 -15.68 31.81 26.18
CA LEU A 393 -16.22 30.54 26.66
C LEU A 393 -16.99 30.73 27.98
N SER A 394 -17.99 29.91 28.23
CA SER A 394 -18.81 29.95 29.45
C SER A 394 -18.80 28.62 30.21
N GLY A 395 -18.96 28.71 31.53
CA GLY A 395 -19.02 27.57 32.45
C GLY A 395 -17.81 26.64 32.37
N SER A 396 -18.06 25.34 32.47
CA SER A 396 -17.03 24.28 32.51
C SER A 396 -16.13 24.22 31.26
N ALA A 397 -16.55 24.80 30.13
CA ALA A 397 -15.72 24.90 28.93
C ALA A 397 -14.61 25.97 29.08
N LYS A 398 -14.84 27.02 29.88
CA LYS A 398 -13.87 28.05 30.20
C LYS A 398 -12.84 27.51 31.21
N GLU A 399 -13.31 27.01 32.35
CA GLU A 399 -12.47 26.40 33.41
C GLU A 399 -11.53 25.33 32.83
N ARG A 400 -12.07 24.42 32.00
CA ARG A 400 -11.27 23.40 31.31
C ARG A 400 -10.15 24.01 30.47
N LYS A 401 -10.40 25.12 29.77
CA LYS A 401 -9.42 25.76 28.90
C LYS A 401 -8.40 26.58 29.66
N GLU A 402 -8.77 27.16 30.79
CA GLU A 402 -7.85 27.81 31.73
C GLU A 402 -6.88 26.76 32.32
N THR A 403 -7.38 25.63 32.85
CA THR A 403 -6.53 24.52 33.32
C THR A 403 -5.63 23.95 32.22
N GLU A 404 -6.13 23.82 30.99
CA GLU A 404 -5.31 23.38 29.85
C GLU A 404 -4.22 24.40 29.47
N GLN A 405 -4.43 25.70 29.70
CA GLN A 405 -3.41 26.74 29.50
C GLN A 405 -2.39 26.77 30.63
N GLU A 406 -2.80 26.63 31.89
CA GLU A 406 -1.88 26.52 33.04
C GLU A 406 -0.82 25.44 32.82
N ILE A 407 -1.22 24.25 32.34
CA ILE A 407 -0.32 23.13 32.05
C ILE A 407 0.68 23.49 30.93
N LEU A 408 0.22 24.16 29.87
CA LEU A 408 1.09 24.58 28.77
C LEU A 408 2.05 25.70 29.20
N HIS A 409 1.62 26.61 30.08
CA HIS A 409 2.47 27.63 30.68
C HIS A 409 3.50 27.03 31.65
N ALA A 410 3.13 26.03 32.46
CA ALA A 410 4.09 25.31 33.32
C ALA A 410 5.19 24.62 32.48
N LEU A 411 4.80 23.91 31.42
CA LEU A 411 5.74 23.30 30.48
C LEU A 411 6.63 24.33 29.79
N LEU A 412 6.08 25.49 29.40
CA LEU A 412 6.85 26.57 28.76
C LEU A 412 7.84 27.21 29.75
N SER A 413 7.44 27.47 30.99
CA SER A 413 8.32 27.99 32.05
C SER A 413 9.45 27.02 32.38
N TYR A 414 9.15 25.71 32.49
CA TYR A 414 10.17 24.67 32.67
C TYR A 414 11.15 24.64 31.48
N THR A 415 10.63 24.68 30.25
CA THR A 415 11.45 24.69 29.01
C THR A 415 12.32 25.95 28.94
N GLN A 416 11.78 27.11 29.31
CA GLN A 416 12.52 28.36 29.42
C GLN A 416 13.66 28.22 30.44
N GLN A 417 13.37 27.75 31.65
CA GLN A 417 14.35 27.56 32.71
C GLN A 417 15.52 26.71 32.21
N VAL A 418 15.25 25.49 31.72
CA VAL A 418 16.25 24.56 31.19
C VAL A 418 17.12 25.19 30.10
N ILE A 419 16.50 25.86 29.11
CA ILE A 419 17.24 26.50 28.01
C ILE A 419 18.10 27.68 28.51
N THR A 420 17.65 28.42 29.54
CA THR A 420 18.40 29.59 30.05
C THR A 420 19.47 29.26 31.08
N GLU A 421 19.31 28.19 31.87
CA GLU A 421 20.25 27.84 32.95
C GLU A 421 21.48 27.06 32.44
N GLU A 422 21.37 26.26 31.37
CA GLU A 422 22.46 25.42 30.86
C GLU A 422 22.96 25.79 29.45
N ASN A 423 23.76 26.85 29.37
CA ASN A 423 24.72 27.11 28.27
C ASN A 423 24.19 27.27 26.82
N MET A 424 22.88 27.40 26.58
CA MET A 424 22.35 27.93 25.31
C MET A 424 22.45 29.46 25.27
N VAL A 425 23.68 29.96 25.43
CA VAL A 425 24.02 31.39 25.57
C VAL A 425 23.38 32.24 24.47
N GLN A 426 22.90 33.43 24.81
CA GLN A 426 22.31 34.40 23.87
C GLN A 426 23.20 34.67 22.64
N HIS A 427 24.52 34.63 22.79
CA HIS A 427 25.47 34.72 21.67
C HIS A 427 25.32 33.60 20.63
N ARG A 428 24.91 32.39 21.02
CA ARG A 428 24.63 31.29 20.07
C ARG A 428 23.34 31.54 19.29
N SER A 429 22.25 31.96 19.94
CA SER A 429 21.00 32.28 19.22
C SER A 429 21.18 33.47 18.29
N SER A 430 21.85 34.54 18.71
CA SER A 430 22.15 35.68 17.84
C SER A 430 23.10 35.32 16.70
N SER A 431 24.07 34.42 16.91
CA SER A 431 24.95 33.90 15.85
C SER A 431 24.14 33.13 14.80
N VAL A 432 23.28 32.18 15.22
CA VAL A 432 22.39 31.42 14.34
C VAL A 432 21.45 32.34 13.57
N LEU A 433 20.78 33.29 14.24
CA LEU A 433 19.91 34.25 13.58
C LEU A 433 20.67 35.12 12.56
N SER A 434 21.93 35.48 12.83
CA SER A 434 22.76 36.23 11.87
C SER A 434 23.22 35.42 10.65
N SER A 435 23.28 34.08 10.76
CA SER A 435 23.63 33.18 9.65
C SER A 435 22.41 32.68 8.85
N MET A 436 21.20 32.79 9.39
CA MET A 436 19.97 32.38 8.69
C MET A 436 19.76 33.12 7.36
N SER A 437 19.23 32.39 6.38
CA SER A 437 18.73 33.02 5.15
C SER A 437 17.56 33.98 5.44
N PRO A 438 17.35 35.05 4.63
CA PRO A 438 16.23 36.00 4.83
C PRO A 438 14.84 35.35 4.84
N ILE A 439 14.69 34.20 4.17
CA ILE A 439 13.46 33.40 4.13
C ILE A 439 13.17 32.80 5.51
N LEU A 440 14.17 32.13 6.12
CA LEU A 440 14.05 31.55 7.46
C LEU A 440 13.89 32.64 8.53
N LEU A 441 14.63 33.75 8.41
CA LEU A 441 14.53 34.89 9.33
C LEU A 441 13.12 35.51 9.31
N SER A 442 12.52 35.66 8.12
CA SER A 442 11.13 36.13 7.98
C SER A 442 10.12 35.13 8.56
N ALA A 443 10.34 33.83 8.36
CA ALA A 443 9.51 32.78 8.95
C ALA A 443 9.56 32.79 10.48
N PHE A 444 10.77 32.93 11.06
CA PHE A 444 11.00 33.07 12.50
C PHE A 444 10.25 34.28 13.08
N TYR A 445 10.42 35.49 12.52
CA TYR A 445 9.72 36.67 13.05
C TYR A 445 8.19 36.58 12.93
N ARG A 446 7.66 35.94 11.88
CA ARG A 446 6.21 35.66 11.77
C ARG A 446 5.75 34.70 12.87
N PHE A 447 6.53 33.65 13.14
CA PHE A 447 6.28 32.71 14.23
C PHE A 447 6.31 33.41 15.60
N SER A 448 7.40 34.14 15.93
CA SER A 448 7.53 34.87 17.20
C SER A 448 6.42 35.89 17.41
N THR A 449 6.03 36.64 16.37
CA THR A 449 4.94 37.62 16.48
C THR A 449 3.60 36.93 16.81
N ASN A 450 3.32 35.78 16.19
CA ASN A 450 2.13 34.99 16.48
C ASN A 450 2.19 34.33 17.86
N LEU A 451 3.35 33.83 18.29
CA LEU A 451 3.53 33.22 19.60
C LEU A 451 3.37 34.27 20.73
N ARG A 452 3.95 35.46 20.57
CA ARG A 452 3.79 36.58 21.50
C ARG A 452 2.35 37.09 21.61
N SER A 453 1.51 36.95 20.58
CA SER A 453 0.09 37.32 20.66
C SER A 453 -0.78 36.27 21.37
N LEU A 454 -0.24 35.07 21.62
CA LEU A 454 -0.88 33.99 22.36
C LEU A 454 -0.41 33.88 23.82
N LEU A 455 0.69 34.53 24.19
CA LEU A 455 1.29 34.48 25.53
C LEU A 455 1.11 35.81 26.27
N THR A 456 0.82 35.73 27.57
CA THR A 456 0.74 36.90 28.47
C THR A 456 2.11 37.34 28.97
N THR A 457 3.09 36.44 29.03
CA THR A 457 4.46 36.68 29.46
C THR A 457 5.44 36.64 28.29
N PRO A 458 6.42 37.56 28.21
CA PRO A 458 7.46 37.50 27.19
C PRO A 458 8.42 36.33 27.47
N ILE A 459 8.83 35.64 26.42
CA ILE A 459 9.80 34.53 26.47
C ILE A 459 11.14 34.92 25.84
N PRO A 460 12.28 34.33 26.27
CA PRO A 460 13.59 34.63 25.70
C PRO A 460 13.71 34.22 24.23
N GLU A 461 14.47 34.99 23.44
CA GLU A 461 14.70 34.75 22.00
C GLU A 461 15.27 33.35 21.70
N GLN A 462 16.11 32.80 22.59
CA GLN A 462 16.63 31.43 22.48
C GLN A 462 15.52 30.39 22.53
N CYS A 463 14.53 30.60 23.40
CA CYS A 463 13.37 29.73 23.57
C CYS A 463 12.39 29.90 22.38
N GLU A 464 12.16 31.13 21.91
CA GLU A 464 11.41 31.37 20.67
C GLU A 464 12.03 30.64 19.47
N LEU A 465 13.36 30.73 19.31
CA LEU A 465 14.10 30.06 18.25
C LEU A 465 13.97 28.53 18.36
N PHE A 466 14.12 27.97 19.56
CA PHE A 466 13.94 26.54 19.77
C PHE A 466 12.50 26.09 19.45
N LEU A 467 11.47 26.82 19.90
CA LEU A 467 10.07 26.54 19.61
C LEU A 467 9.73 26.68 18.11
N PHE A 468 10.35 27.64 17.42
CA PHE A 468 10.23 27.80 15.97
C PHE A 468 10.77 26.57 15.24
N LEU A 469 11.96 26.10 15.60
CA LEU A 469 12.58 24.93 14.98
C LEU A 469 11.82 23.64 15.32
N MET A 470 11.34 23.47 16.56
CA MET A 470 10.41 22.40 16.95
C MET A 470 9.14 22.38 16.08
N SER A 471 8.59 23.56 15.77
CA SER A 471 7.38 23.71 14.95
C SER A 471 7.65 23.67 13.44
N THR A 472 8.91 23.62 13.01
CA THR A 472 9.32 23.79 11.60
C THR A 472 10.42 22.79 11.21
N PRO A 473 10.06 21.51 10.97
CA PRO A 473 11.02 20.45 10.63
C PRO A 473 11.94 20.77 9.45
N SER A 474 11.50 21.56 8.45
CA SER A 474 12.37 22.02 7.35
C SER A 474 13.51 22.92 7.83
N ALA A 475 13.22 23.85 8.74
CA ALA A 475 14.18 24.80 9.28
C ALA A 475 15.12 24.12 10.28
N ALA A 476 14.62 23.18 11.09
CA ALA A 476 15.43 22.40 12.03
C ALA A 476 16.54 21.56 11.35
N ARG A 477 16.35 21.20 10.08
CA ARG A 477 17.34 20.47 9.25
C ARG A 477 18.23 21.38 8.41
N SER A 478 18.15 22.71 8.57
CA SER A 478 19.06 23.62 7.87
C SER A 478 20.44 23.57 8.57
N PRO A 479 21.57 23.56 7.82
CA PRO A 479 22.91 23.45 8.41
C PRO A 479 23.23 24.56 9.43
N GLU A 480 22.58 25.71 9.29
CA GLU A 480 22.73 26.87 10.18
C GLU A 480 21.99 26.67 11.52
N CYS A 481 20.96 25.82 11.56
CA CYS A 481 20.07 25.62 12.71
C CYS A 481 20.27 24.27 13.41
N GLU A 482 20.76 23.25 12.69
CA GLU A 482 20.79 21.85 13.12
C GLU A 482 21.55 21.64 14.45
N ASP A 483 22.76 22.20 14.59
CA ASP A 483 23.56 22.07 15.82
C ASP A 483 22.87 22.72 17.04
N PHE A 484 22.23 23.88 16.85
CA PHE A 484 21.46 24.56 17.89
C PHE A 484 20.23 23.74 18.29
N PHE A 485 19.49 23.24 17.31
CA PHE A 485 18.31 22.43 17.53
C PHE A 485 18.63 21.13 18.27
N ASN A 486 19.63 20.37 17.80
CA ASN A 486 20.08 19.13 18.40
C ASN A 486 20.63 19.36 19.83
N SER A 487 21.31 20.49 20.08
CA SER A 487 21.74 20.88 21.43
C SER A 487 20.55 21.09 22.36
N GLY A 488 19.53 21.84 21.93
CA GLY A 488 18.31 22.08 22.73
C GLY A 488 17.49 20.81 22.96
N LEU A 489 17.36 19.95 21.95
CA LEU A 489 16.70 18.65 22.06
C LEU A 489 17.40 17.75 23.08
N LYS A 490 18.73 17.68 23.02
CA LYS A 490 19.53 16.90 23.96
C LYS A 490 19.36 17.45 25.37
N LEU A 491 19.48 18.75 25.55
CA LEU A 491 19.37 19.40 26.86
C LEU A 491 18.02 19.09 27.53
N LEU A 492 16.90 19.37 26.85
CA LEU A 492 15.56 19.07 27.36
C LEU A 492 15.38 17.56 27.62
N SER A 493 15.97 16.72 26.79
CA SER A 493 15.95 15.26 26.98
C SER A 493 16.77 14.82 28.18
N ASP A 494 17.92 15.42 28.46
CA ASP A 494 18.78 15.02 29.57
C ASP A 494 18.21 15.50 30.92
N THR A 495 17.55 16.67 30.96
CA THR A 495 16.91 17.19 32.19
C THR A 495 15.59 16.50 32.53
N ILE A 496 14.75 16.17 31.55
CA ILE A 496 13.50 15.42 31.81
C ILE A 496 13.85 13.96 32.12
N SER A 497 13.64 13.55 33.38
CA SER A 497 13.84 12.18 33.87
C SER A 497 13.11 11.15 32.99
N SER A 498 13.78 10.04 32.65
CA SER A 498 13.14 8.92 31.94
C SER A 498 12.29 8.02 32.85
N LYS A 499 12.33 8.24 34.17
CA LYS A 499 11.63 7.42 35.18
C LYS A 499 10.37 8.09 35.74
N GLU A 500 10.33 9.42 35.72
CA GLU A 500 9.19 10.22 36.19
C GLU A 500 8.20 10.47 35.05
N SER A 501 6.92 10.57 35.39
CA SER A 501 5.88 11.00 34.47
C SER A 501 5.96 12.51 34.24
N LEU A 502 5.50 12.99 33.08
CA LEU A 502 5.44 14.43 32.79
C LEU A 502 4.54 15.19 33.78
N LYS A 503 3.59 14.51 34.43
CA LYS A 503 2.78 15.06 35.52
C LYS A 503 3.64 15.42 36.74
N GLU A 504 4.56 14.54 37.12
CA GLU A 504 5.46 14.72 38.27
C GLU A 504 6.54 15.77 37.94
N THR A 505 7.15 15.71 36.76
CA THR A 505 8.16 16.69 36.30
C THR A 505 7.61 18.14 36.24
N LEU A 506 6.30 18.30 36.08
CA LEU A 506 5.61 19.61 36.04
C LEU A 506 4.81 19.90 37.33
N GLU A 507 4.99 19.10 38.40
CA GLU A 507 4.32 19.25 39.71
C GLU A 507 2.77 19.38 39.65
N LEU A 508 2.14 18.72 38.67
CA LEU A 508 0.71 18.89 38.38
C LEU A 508 -0.20 18.12 39.35
N ASN A 509 -1.31 18.73 39.75
CA ASN A 509 -2.36 18.06 40.54
C ASN A 509 -3.15 17.02 39.72
N ASP A 510 -4.00 16.21 40.36
CA ASP A 510 -4.73 15.12 39.69
C ASP A 510 -5.69 15.58 38.58
N ASN A 511 -6.38 16.72 38.78
CA ASN A 511 -7.25 17.31 37.75
C ASN A 511 -6.40 17.75 36.55
N GLN A 512 -5.29 18.45 36.79
CA GLN A 512 -4.34 18.84 35.74
C GLN A 512 -3.74 17.60 35.04
N GLY A 513 -3.44 16.51 35.75
CA GLY A 513 -2.97 15.25 35.17
C GLY A 513 -3.99 14.62 34.20
N ALA A 514 -5.28 14.61 34.54
CA ALA A 514 -6.34 14.16 33.64
C ALA A 514 -6.47 15.07 32.39
N ARG A 515 -6.29 16.39 32.56
CA ARG A 515 -6.26 17.34 31.42
C ARG A 515 -5.01 17.18 30.55
N LEU A 516 -3.85 16.88 31.15
CA LEU A 516 -2.61 16.56 30.42
C LEU A 516 -2.81 15.36 29.50
N LYS A 517 -3.45 14.26 29.95
CA LYS A 517 -3.79 13.13 29.06
C LYS A 517 -4.65 13.59 27.88
N SER A 518 -5.66 14.43 28.12
CA SER A 518 -6.51 14.98 27.04
C SER A 518 -5.76 15.90 26.07
N LEU A 519 -4.78 16.67 26.54
CA LEU A 519 -3.91 17.50 25.69
C LEU A 519 -2.99 16.63 24.85
N LEU A 520 -2.37 15.61 25.44
CA LEU A 520 -1.49 14.66 24.73
C LEU A 520 -2.25 13.89 23.64
N SER A 521 -3.45 13.37 23.91
CA SER A 521 -4.28 12.74 22.86
C SER A 521 -4.63 13.72 21.73
N THR A 522 -4.92 14.97 22.07
CA THR A 522 -5.24 16.03 21.09
C THR A 522 -4.03 16.38 20.22
N ALA A 523 -2.86 16.52 20.84
CA ALA A 523 -1.60 16.80 20.16
C ALA A 523 -1.18 15.62 19.29
N TRP A 524 -1.26 14.40 19.81
CA TRP A 524 -0.92 13.18 19.07
C TRP A 524 -1.77 13.01 17.81
N LYS A 525 -3.09 13.19 17.92
CA LYS A 525 -4.00 13.16 16.77
C LYS A 525 -3.60 14.20 15.70
N GLN A 526 -3.25 15.42 16.12
CA GLN A 526 -2.80 16.47 15.19
C GLN A 526 -1.45 16.12 14.55
N LYS A 527 -0.48 15.59 15.32
CA LYS A 527 0.82 15.12 14.82
C LYS A 527 0.65 14.03 13.77
N GLN A 528 -0.21 13.05 14.04
CA GLN A 528 -0.51 11.97 13.11
C GLN A 528 -1.11 12.51 11.79
N HIS A 529 -2.01 13.48 11.84
CA HIS A 529 -2.55 14.12 10.63
C HIS A 529 -1.46 14.85 9.82
N LEU A 530 -0.59 15.61 10.48
CA LEU A 530 0.52 16.32 9.84
C LEU A 530 1.48 15.34 9.15
N GLU A 531 1.95 14.33 9.88
CA GLU A 531 2.83 13.29 9.36
C GLU A 531 2.19 12.46 8.24
N THR A 532 0.86 12.29 8.25
CA THR A 532 0.12 11.65 7.15
C THR A 532 0.22 12.49 5.87
N LEU A 533 -0.01 13.81 5.95
CA LEU A 533 0.10 14.71 4.80
C LEU A 533 1.55 14.84 4.30
N GLU A 534 2.52 14.93 5.20
CA GLU A 534 3.95 14.91 4.87
C GLU A 534 4.33 13.60 4.15
N SER A 535 3.82 12.46 4.61
CA SER A 535 4.03 11.15 3.96
C SER A 535 3.37 11.06 2.57
N ILE A 536 2.19 11.69 2.37
CA ILE A 536 1.49 11.75 1.07
C ILE A 536 2.26 12.65 0.08
N LEU A 537 2.81 13.77 0.54
CA LEU A 537 3.65 14.67 -0.29
C LEU A 537 4.90 13.97 -0.83
N LEU A 538 5.51 13.10 -0.02
CA LEU A 538 6.71 12.33 -0.36
C LEU A 538 6.41 10.99 -1.05
N LEU A 539 5.15 10.64 -1.27
CA LEU A 539 4.73 9.35 -1.84
C LEU A 539 5.02 9.31 -3.35
N CYS A 540 6.01 8.51 -3.76
CA CYS A 540 6.43 8.41 -5.16
C CYS A 540 5.27 8.08 -6.12
N ASP A 541 5.21 8.84 -7.23
CA ASP A 541 4.14 8.91 -8.22
C ASP A 541 2.81 9.51 -7.72
N GLY A 542 2.61 9.71 -6.41
CA GLY A 542 1.33 10.10 -5.80
C GLY A 542 0.76 11.40 -6.36
N ILE A 543 1.60 12.42 -6.59
CA ILE A 543 1.19 13.66 -7.28
C ILE A 543 0.68 13.36 -8.69
N SER A 544 1.40 12.49 -9.40
CA SER A 544 1.11 12.16 -10.78
C SER A 544 -0.13 11.28 -10.95
N GLN A 545 -0.59 10.62 -9.88
CA GLN A 545 -1.88 9.91 -9.79
C GLN A 545 -3.03 10.84 -9.39
N GLY A 546 -2.77 12.12 -9.09
CA GLY A 546 -3.79 13.12 -8.80
C GLY A 546 -4.73 13.42 -9.98
N SER A 547 -4.40 13.02 -11.21
CA SER A 547 -5.35 13.05 -12.33
C SER A 547 -6.50 12.06 -12.17
N ASP A 548 -6.24 10.92 -11.54
CA ASP A 548 -7.12 9.75 -11.51
C ASP A 548 -7.74 9.51 -10.12
N ILE A 549 -7.14 10.07 -9.07
CA ILE A 549 -7.58 9.93 -7.67
C ILE A 549 -8.03 11.29 -7.12
N PRO A 550 -9.35 11.57 -7.03
CA PRO A 550 -9.88 12.87 -6.62
C PRO A 550 -9.44 13.35 -5.24
N GLN A 551 -9.28 12.44 -4.28
CA GLN A 551 -8.85 12.77 -2.92
C GLN A 551 -7.39 13.26 -2.88
N LEU A 552 -6.52 12.70 -3.73
CA LEU A 552 -5.15 13.21 -3.91
C LEU A 552 -5.17 14.55 -4.63
N ASN A 553 -5.97 14.70 -5.69
CA ASN A 553 -6.15 16.00 -6.36
C ASN A 553 -6.59 17.08 -5.38
N TYR A 554 -7.53 16.78 -4.48
CA TYR A 554 -8.02 17.70 -3.48
C TYR A 554 -6.93 18.09 -2.47
N VAL A 555 -6.19 17.11 -1.92
CA VAL A 555 -5.06 17.39 -1.03
C VAL A 555 -3.99 18.25 -1.72
N PHE A 556 -3.52 17.87 -2.90
CA PHE A 556 -2.50 18.66 -3.61
C PHE A 556 -3.03 20.03 -4.04
N SER A 557 -4.31 20.17 -4.38
CA SER A 557 -4.95 21.47 -4.64
C SER A 557 -4.92 22.38 -3.41
N GLU A 558 -5.35 21.89 -2.24
CA GLU A 558 -5.37 22.71 -1.02
C GLU A 558 -3.95 23.02 -0.52
N LEU A 559 -3.03 22.07 -0.58
CA LEU A 559 -1.62 22.30 -0.22
C LEU A 559 -0.96 23.31 -1.18
N ALA A 560 -1.27 23.27 -2.48
CA ALA A 560 -0.74 24.26 -3.42
C ALA A 560 -1.36 25.65 -3.25
N LYS A 561 -2.64 25.75 -2.87
CA LYS A 561 -3.26 27.02 -2.44
C LYS A 561 -2.62 27.57 -1.17
N ILE A 562 -2.24 26.71 -0.22
CA ILE A 562 -1.49 27.16 0.97
C ILE A 562 -0.11 27.65 0.53
N ALA A 563 0.60 26.90 -0.33
CA ALA A 563 1.90 27.30 -0.86
C ALA A 563 1.85 28.64 -1.63
N SER A 564 0.78 28.95 -2.37
CA SER A 564 0.64 30.24 -3.05
C SER A 564 0.40 31.42 -2.11
N THR A 565 -0.05 31.18 -0.87
CA THR A 565 -0.10 32.22 0.19
C THR A 565 1.22 32.44 0.93
N SER A 566 2.32 31.81 0.49
CA SER A 566 3.64 32.04 1.07
C SER A 566 4.11 33.49 0.84
N PRO A 567 4.74 34.15 1.85
CA PRO A 567 5.19 35.52 1.68
C PRO A 567 6.28 35.64 0.61
N ARG A 568 6.13 36.61 -0.29
CA ARG A 568 7.10 36.94 -1.35
C ARG A 568 8.37 37.61 -0.78
N THR A 569 9.14 36.82 -0.03
CA THR A 569 10.41 37.18 0.61
C THR A 569 11.58 37.25 -0.36
N VAL A 570 11.42 36.70 -1.57
CA VAL A 570 12.42 36.70 -2.64
C VAL A 570 11.95 37.61 -3.77
N ASN A 571 12.81 38.50 -4.24
CA ASN A 571 12.55 39.34 -5.41
C ASN A 571 12.30 38.46 -6.66
N TYR A 572 11.23 38.79 -7.39
CA TYR A 572 10.85 38.23 -8.69
C TYR A 572 12.03 37.92 -9.63
N GLN A 573 12.97 38.85 -9.81
CA GLN A 573 14.11 38.67 -10.72
C GLN A 573 15.04 37.52 -10.29
N ASN A 574 15.25 37.35 -8.98
CA ASN A 574 16.03 36.25 -8.44
C ASN A 574 15.29 34.92 -8.63
N LEU A 575 13.98 34.89 -8.37
CA LEU A 575 13.16 33.69 -8.51
C LEU A 575 13.10 33.22 -9.97
N SER A 576 12.88 34.15 -10.91
CA SER A 576 12.94 33.92 -12.36
C SER A 576 14.28 33.31 -12.80
N THR A 577 15.38 33.86 -12.28
CA THR A 577 16.73 33.35 -12.57
C THR A 577 16.93 31.93 -12.02
N TRP A 578 16.42 31.64 -10.81
CA TRP A 578 16.53 30.30 -10.21
C TRP A 578 15.67 29.26 -10.94
N LEU A 579 14.47 29.65 -11.38
CA LEU A 579 13.57 28.80 -12.16
C LEU A 579 14.23 28.40 -13.48
N ARG A 580 14.72 29.37 -14.26
CA ARG A 580 15.40 29.09 -15.53
C ARG A 580 16.64 28.21 -15.37
N GLN A 581 17.48 28.48 -14.37
CA GLN A 581 18.66 27.65 -14.09
C GLN A 581 18.28 26.22 -13.67
N PHE A 582 17.14 26.04 -12.99
CA PHE A 582 16.66 24.71 -12.60
C PHE A 582 16.11 23.94 -13.81
N GLU A 583 15.33 24.60 -14.67
CA GLU A 583 14.82 24.04 -15.93
C GLU A 583 15.97 23.66 -16.88
N GLU A 584 16.97 24.54 -17.05
CA GLU A 584 18.22 24.26 -17.77
C GLU A 584 18.92 23.00 -17.20
N ALA A 585 19.05 22.89 -15.87
CA ALA A 585 19.70 21.75 -15.23
C ALA A 585 18.95 20.42 -15.45
N ILE A 586 17.63 20.39 -15.27
CA ILE A 586 16.82 19.16 -15.48
C ILE A 586 16.66 18.79 -16.95
N SER A 587 16.79 19.74 -17.89
CA SER A 587 16.66 19.47 -19.33
C SER A 587 17.65 18.41 -19.85
N ASN A 588 18.82 18.29 -19.21
CA ASN A 588 19.84 17.30 -19.51
C ASN A 588 19.46 15.86 -19.12
N ASN A 589 18.36 15.67 -18.36
CA ASN A 589 17.87 14.37 -17.94
C ASN A 589 16.42 14.17 -18.41
N SER A 590 16.22 13.31 -19.40
CA SER A 590 14.90 13.03 -20.00
C SER A 590 13.86 12.58 -18.97
N SER A 591 14.25 11.84 -17.92
CA SER A 591 13.33 11.40 -16.87
C SER A 591 12.84 12.55 -15.98
N TRP A 592 13.72 13.49 -15.61
CA TRP A 592 13.35 14.66 -14.79
C TRP A 592 12.56 15.69 -15.60
N SER A 593 12.93 15.90 -16.87
CA SER A 593 12.17 16.73 -17.81
C SER A 593 10.75 16.19 -18.02
N ALA A 594 10.61 14.88 -18.28
CA ALA A 594 9.30 14.24 -18.42
C ALA A 594 8.46 14.32 -17.13
N ALA A 595 9.09 14.14 -15.95
CA ALA A 595 8.42 14.28 -14.66
C ALA A 595 7.96 15.72 -14.38
N TYR A 596 8.79 16.72 -14.70
CA TYR A 596 8.43 18.14 -14.60
C TYR A 596 7.24 18.46 -15.49
N MET A 597 7.29 18.10 -16.78
CA MET A 597 6.21 18.34 -17.73
C MET A 597 4.92 17.59 -17.34
N LYS A 598 5.01 16.36 -16.82
CA LYS A 598 3.86 15.61 -16.30
C LYS A 598 3.22 16.38 -15.14
N THR A 599 3.99 16.77 -14.13
CA THR A 599 3.49 17.53 -12.97
C THR A 599 2.90 18.88 -13.38
N TYR A 600 3.57 19.61 -14.27
CA TYR A 600 3.12 20.88 -14.84
C TYR A 600 1.76 20.75 -15.55
N SER A 601 1.48 19.60 -16.16
CA SER A 601 0.23 19.36 -16.89
C SER A 601 -1.01 19.07 -16.01
N LEU A 602 -0.82 18.83 -14.70
CA LEU A 602 -1.86 18.31 -13.81
C LEU A 602 -3.03 19.29 -13.56
N PRO A 603 -4.25 18.79 -13.27
CA PRO A 603 -5.45 19.64 -13.10
C PRO A 603 -5.31 20.69 -12.01
N PHE A 604 -4.76 20.32 -10.83
CA PHE A 604 -4.59 21.27 -9.73
C PHE A 604 -3.55 22.35 -10.05
N MET A 605 -2.46 22.03 -10.74
CA MET A 605 -1.49 23.03 -11.22
C MET A 605 -2.12 24.01 -12.20
N LYS A 606 -2.88 23.50 -13.18
CA LYS A 606 -3.69 24.37 -14.08
C LYS A 606 -4.62 25.28 -13.28
N SER A 607 -5.23 24.81 -12.20
CA SER A 607 -6.17 25.60 -11.40
C SER A 607 -5.55 26.82 -10.70
N LEU A 608 -4.26 26.76 -10.33
CA LEU A 608 -3.51 27.90 -9.78
C LEU A 608 -3.29 28.98 -10.84
N ARG A 609 -3.02 28.55 -12.07
CA ARG A 609 -2.69 29.43 -13.20
C ARG A 609 -3.90 30.15 -13.81
N ILE A 610 -5.11 29.64 -13.62
CA ILE A 610 -6.37 30.31 -14.04
C ILE A 610 -6.55 31.68 -13.35
N GLY A 611 -5.85 31.94 -12.24
CA GLY A 611 -5.86 33.22 -11.52
C GLY A 611 -4.71 34.18 -11.86
N GLU A 612 -3.83 33.87 -12.82
CA GLU A 612 -2.65 34.69 -13.12
C GLU A 612 -3.02 36.05 -13.72
N THR A 613 -2.54 37.12 -13.09
CA THR A 613 -2.76 38.50 -13.55
C THR A 613 -1.47 39.21 -13.95
N THR A 614 -0.32 38.70 -13.51
CA THR A 614 1.01 39.26 -13.77
C THR A 614 2.03 38.14 -14.04
N GLU A 615 3.13 38.45 -14.73
CA GLU A 615 4.26 37.51 -14.86
C GLU A 615 4.88 37.15 -13.50
N GLU A 616 4.76 38.00 -12.48
CA GLU A 616 5.17 37.67 -11.11
C GLU A 616 4.34 36.54 -10.50
N ASP A 617 3.02 36.54 -10.71
CA ASP A 617 2.13 35.45 -10.28
C ASP A 617 2.50 34.12 -10.95
N LYS A 618 2.79 34.18 -12.26
CA LYS A 618 3.17 33.02 -13.07
C LYS A 618 4.49 32.39 -12.62
N ILE A 619 5.56 33.18 -12.48
CA ILE A 619 6.84 32.65 -11.98
C ILE A 619 6.73 32.13 -10.54
N TRP A 620 5.84 32.71 -9.71
CA TRP A 620 5.56 32.18 -8.38
C TRP A 620 4.86 30.81 -8.44
N ASN A 621 3.85 30.66 -9.30
CA ASN A 621 3.14 29.40 -9.53
C ASN A 621 4.04 28.30 -10.13
N ASP A 622 4.90 28.65 -11.10
CA ASP A 622 5.84 27.71 -11.70
C ASP A 622 6.92 27.27 -10.68
N SER A 623 7.32 28.17 -9.77
CA SER A 623 8.18 27.82 -8.63
C SER A 623 7.51 26.85 -7.64
N ILE A 624 6.18 26.95 -7.45
CA ILE A 624 5.40 25.95 -6.70
C ILE A 624 5.38 24.61 -7.45
N CYS A 625 5.29 24.63 -8.78
CA CYS A 625 5.40 23.41 -9.59
C CYS A 625 6.75 22.71 -9.40
N VAL A 626 7.86 23.46 -9.45
CA VAL A 626 9.21 22.95 -9.14
C VAL A 626 9.28 22.35 -7.73
N PHE A 627 8.71 23.02 -6.72
CA PHE A 627 8.67 22.52 -5.34
C PHE A 627 7.99 21.14 -5.23
N PHE A 628 6.81 20.97 -5.83
CA PHE A 628 6.13 19.67 -5.83
C PHE A 628 6.90 18.57 -6.59
N VAL A 629 7.65 18.92 -7.64
CA VAL A 629 8.54 17.98 -8.34
C VAL A 629 9.73 17.57 -7.46
N ILE A 630 10.32 18.50 -6.69
CA ILE A 630 11.42 18.20 -5.76
C ILE A 630 10.98 17.20 -4.68
N LEU A 631 9.75 17.33 -4.15
CA LEU A 631 9.19 16.41 -3.15
C LEU A 631 9.02 14.98 -3.68
N GLN A 632 8.60 14.84 -4.95
CA GLN A 632 8.40 13.53 -5.59
C GLN A 632 9.69 12.89 -6.08
N TYR A 633 10.73 13.68 -6.37
CA TYR A 633 12.03 13.21 -6.84
C TYR A 633 13.18 13.70 -5.94
N PRO A 634 13.36 13.12 -4.72
CA PRO A 634 14.42 13.50 -3.78
C PRO A 634 15.85 13.34 -4.31
N SER A 635 16.05 12.69 -5.46
CA SER A 635 17.33 12.70 -6.20
C SER A 635 17.77 14.13 -6.58
N LEU A 636 16.83 15.04 -6.85
CA LEU A 636 17.09 16.45 -7.18
C LEU A 636 17.69 17.24 -5.99
N LEU A 637 17.53 16.76 -4.76
CA LEU A 637 18.19 17.33 -3.57
C LEU A 637 19.63 16.82 -3.40
N LYS A 638 20.00 15.71 -4.06
CA LYS A 638 21.32 15.06 -3.96
C LYS A 638 22.22 15.35 -5.16
N ASP A 639 21.64 15.61 -6.33
CA ASP A 639 22.41 15.86 -7.54
C ASP A 639 23.12 17.23 -7.51
N ARG A 640 24.35 17.27 -8.02
CA ARG A 640 25.22 18.46 -7.94
C ARG A 640 24.72 19.65 -8.76
N SER A 641 23.98 19.41 -9.84
CA SER A 641 23.48 20.49 -10.72
C SER A 641 22.21 21.15 -10.16
N THR A 642 21.35 20.37 -9.49
CA THR A 642 20.02 20.81 -9.04
C THR A 642 19.92 21.10 -7.54
N SER A 643 20.70 20.43 -6.68
CA SER A 643 20.57 20.50 -5.21
C SER A 643 20.55 21.91 -4.63
N ARG A 644 21.44 22.81 -5.08
CA ARG A 644 21.51 24.19 -4.56
C ARG A 644 20.24 25.00 -4.87
N LEU A 645 19.60 24.76 -6.01
CA LEU A 645 18.35 25.42 -6.40
C LEU A 645 17.16 24.73 -5.72
N ALA A 646 17.14 23.41 -5.71
CA ALA A 646 16.10 22.62 -5.06
C ALA A 646 15.94 22.97 -3.57
N ASN A 647 17.06 23.11 -2.84
CA ASN A 647 17.05 23.55 -1.44
C ASN A 647 16.46 24.96 -1.25
N LYS A 648 16.65 25.89 -2.20
CA LYS A 648 16.03 27.23 -2.12
C LYS A 648 14.51 27.17 -2.24
N PHE A 649 13.99 26.45 -3.23
CA PHE A 649 12.55 26.28 -3.39
C PHE A 649 11.94 25.56 -2.18
N ASN A 650 12.59 24.51 -1.69
CA ASN A 650 12.19 23.78 -0.48
C ASN A 650 12.12 24.72 0.75
N ASN A 651 13.16 25.54 0.97
CA ASN A 651 13.21 26.47 2.10
C ASN A 651 12.14 27.56 2.06
N ILE A 652 11.60 27.93 0.89
CA ILE A 652 10.46 28.86 0.77
C ILE A 652 9.15 28.14 1.12
N PHE A 653 8.84 27.08 0.38
CA PHE A 653 7.49 26.51 0.38
C PHE A 653 7.27 25.49 1.50
N GLN A 654 8.24 24.62 1.81
CA GLN A 654 8.11 23.66 2.91
C GLN A 654 8.04 24.38 4.26
N THR A 655 8.92 25.35 4.50
CA THR A 655 8.92 26.16 5.73
C THR A 655 7.59 26.89 5.95
N HIS A 656 6.98 27.39 4.87
CA HIS A 656 5.65 28.00 4.95
C HIS A 656 4.54 26.97 5.21
N LEU A 657 4.61 25.79 4.58
CA LEU A 657 3.66 24.69 4.80
C LEU A 657 3.73 24.15 6.24
N ASP A 658 4.95 23.87 6.74
CA ASP A 658 5.19 23.37 8.10
C ASP A 658 4.52 24.27 9.14
N LEU A 659 4.82 25.58 9.09
CA LEU A 659 4.21 26.60 9.96
C LEU A 659 2.70 26.72 9.79
N THR A 660 2.21 26.71 8.54
CA THR A 660 0.80 27.00 8.26
C THR A 660 -0.09 25.82 8.65
N LEU A 661 0.32 24.59 8.36
CA LEU A 661 -0.40 23.35 8.74
C LEU A 661 -0.37 23.12 10.25
N ARG A 662 0.70 23.56 10.94
CA ARG A 662 0.83 23.60 12.41
C ARG A 662 0.22 24.87 13.05
N SER A 663 -0.55 25.65 12.30
CA SER A 663 -1.29 26.80 12.83
C SER A 663 -2.76 26.48 13.13
N ARG A 664 -3.28 27.12 14.18
CA ARG A 664 -4.66 26.92 14.64
C ARG A 664 -5.73 27.23 13.57
N LYS A 665 -5.48 28.19 12.66
CA LYS A 665 -6.41 28.53 11.56
C LYS A 665 -6.65 27.35 10.63
N TYR A 666 -5.61 26.55 10.36
CA TYR A 666 -5.67 25.45 9.40
C TYR A 666 -5.90 24.08 10.04
N ARG A 667 -5.80 23.94 11.37
CA ARG A 667 -6.02 22.69 12.12
C ARG A 667 -7.18 21.82 11.59
N LYS A 668 -8.38 22.40 11.42
CA LYS A 668 -9.56 21.67 10.91
C LYS A 668 -9.41 21.21 9.46
N LEU A 669 -8.72 22.00 8.62
CA LEU A 669 -8.43 21.61 7.25
C LEU A 669 -7.39 20.48 7.23
N THR A 670 -6.32 20.59 8.01
CA THR A 670 -5.31 19.53 8.18
C THR A 670 -5.95 18.20 8.60
N GLU A 671 -6.85 18.23 9.59
CA GLU A 671 -7.64 17.07 10.02
C GLU A 671 -8.52 16.51 8.89
N LYS A 672 -9.29 17.35 8.20
CA LYS A 672 -10.15 16.92 7.08
C LYS A 672 -9.35 16.29 5.92
N LEU A 673 -8.24 16.91 5.54
CA LEU A 673 -7.38 16.43 4.45
C LEU A 673 -6.74 15.08 4.81
N ALA A 674 -6.12 14.99 5.98
CA ALA A 674 -5.45 13.76 6.43
C ALA A 674 -6.46 12.61 6.60
N PHE A 675 -7.61 12.87 7.24
CA PHE A 675 -8.65 11.86 7.46
C PHE A 675 -9.22 11.32 6.14
N SER A 676 -9.51 12.21 5.18
CA SER A 676 -10.06 11.83 3.86
C SER A 676 -9.11 10.92 3.07
N THR A 677 -7.83 11.28 2.99
CA THR A 677 -6.85 10.49 2.24
C THR A 677 -6.42 9.24 3.00
N LEU A 678 -6.35 9.25 4.33
CA LEU A 678 -6.08 8.03 5.10
C LEU A 678 -7.26 7.05 5.02
N SER A 679 -8.52 7.52 5.06
CA SER A 679 -9.70 6.67 4.86
C SER A 679 -9.73 6.07 3.46
N THR A 680 -9.32 6.84 2.45
CA THR A 680 -9.08 6.37 1.08
C THR A 680 -8.06 5.23 1.06
N LEU A 681 -6.90 5.43 1.67
CA LEU A 681 -5.82 4.44 1.71
C LEU A 681 -6.12 3.23 2.61
N LEU A 682 -7.02 3.35 3.61
CA LEU A 682 -7.45 2.23 4.46
C LEU A 682 -8.74 1.52 3.95
N SER A 683 -9.20 1.83 2.74
CA SER A 683 -10.37 1.17 2.15
C SER A 683 -10.04 -0.22 1.56
N ARG A 684 -11.04 -1.12 1.54
CA ARG A 684 -10.90 -2.50 1.05
C ARG A 684 -10.49 -2.55 -0.41
N ASP A 685 -9.59 -3.48 -0.73
CA ASP A 685 -9.08 -3.65 -2.09
C ASP A 685 -10.14 -4.19 -3.05
N ILE A 686 -9.81 -4.01 -4.32
CA ILE A 686 -10.52 -4.56 -5.47
C ILE A 686 -9.55 -5.52 -6.17
N LEU A 687 -10.12 -6.63 -6.65
CA LEU A 687 -9.45 -7.76 -7.29
C LEU A 687 -8.32 -7.36 -8.25
N THR A 688 -7.22 -8.10 -8.19
CA THR A 688 -6.07 -7.97 -9.09
C THR A 688 -5.96 -9.19 -10.00
N GLY A 689 -5.93 -8.96 -11.32
CA GLY A 689 -5.20 -9.85 -12.23
C GLY A 689 -6.00 -10.82 -13.12
N SER A 690 -7.33 -10.78 -13.12
CA SER A 690 -8.14 -11.54 -14.10
C SER A 690 -8.48 -10.68 -15.34
N SER A 691 -8.33 -11.25 -16.54
CA SER A 691 -8.77 -10.64 -17.82
C SER A 691 -10.27 -10.84 -18.09
N GLN A 692 -10.92 -11.65 -17.26
CA GLN A 692 -12.35 -11.97 -17.26
C GLN A 692 -12.75 -12.13 -15.78
N PHE A 693 -13.77 -11.41 -15.34
CA PHE A 693 -14.31 -11.58 -13.99
C PHE A 693 -15.30 -12.75 -13.95
N ILE A 694 -15.41 -13.44 -12.81
CA ILE A 694 -16.53 -14.35 -12.51
C ILE A 694 -17.62 -13.66 -11.69
N VAL A 695 -18.76 -14.32 -11.46
CA VAL A 695 -19.91 -13.72 -10.76
C VAL A 695 -19.58 -13.44 -9.30
N GLU A 696 -18.88 -14.36 -8.64
CA GLU A 696 -18.43 -14.30 -7.24
C GLU A 696 -17.43 -13.15 -7.04
N GLU A 697 -16.51 -12.98 -7.98
CA GLU A 697 -15.58 -11.86 -8.05
C GLU A 697 -16.33 -10.51 -8.19
N THR A 698 -17.32 -10.46 -9.08
CA THR A 698 -18.15 -9.27 -9.29
C THR A 698 -19.00 -8.93 -8.06
N GLN A 699 -19.53 -9.95 -7.36
CA GLN A 699 -20.24 -9.79 -6.09
C GLN A 699 -19.33 -9.29 -4.97
N SER A 700 -18.12 -9.84 -4.86
CA SER A 700 -17.10 -9.40 -3.91
C SER A 700 -16.70 -7.94 -4.14
N PHE A 701 -16.51 -7.54 -5.41
CA PHE A 701 -16.25 -6.16 -5.80
C PHE A 701 -17.36 -5.20 -5.39
N VAL A 702 -18.60 -5.50 -5.77
CA VAL A 702 -19.76 -4.65 -5.45
C VAL A 702 -19.95 -4.53 -3.94
N SER A 703 -19.75 -5.63 -3.21
CA SER A 703 -19.75 -5.63 -1.74
C SER A 703 -18.65 -4.74 -1.15
N SER A 704 -17.45 -4.73 -1.74
CA SER A 704 -16.32 -3.87 -1.34
C SER A 704 -16.63 -2.37 -1.56
N LEU A 705 -17.25 -2.02 -2.69
CA LEU A 705 -17.71 -0.64 -2.98
C LEU A 705 -18.84 -0.20 -2.02
N ILE A 706 -19.77 -1.09 -1.69
CA ILE A 706 -20.84 -0.81 -0.72
C ILE A 706 -20.26 -0.64 0.68
N GLN A 707 -19.27 -1.44 1.07
CA GLN A 707 -18.51 -1.26 2.31
C GLN A 707 -17.77 0.10 2.34
N ASN A 708 -17.20 0.54 1.22
CA ASN A 708 -16.34 1.73 1.15
C ASN A 708 -16.88 2.75 0.13
N LEU A 709 -18.08 3.30 0.40
CA LEU A 709 -18.75 4.24 -0.52
C LEU A 709 -17.88 5.44 -0.95
N SER A 710 -16.88 5.85 -0.16
CA SER A 710 -15.88 6.86 -0.55
C SER A 710 -15.06 6.52 -1.81
N GLN A 711 -14.98 5.24 -2.19
CA GLN A 711 -14.34 4.77 -3.43
C GLN A 711 -15.19 5.08 -4.68
N LEU A 712 -16.49 5.37 -4.53
CA LEU A 712 -17.38 5.70 -5.64
C LEU A 712 -16.93 6.96 -6.40
N THR A 713 -16.16 7.85 -5.78
CA THR A 713 -15.62 9.02 -6.47
C THR A 713 -14.51 8.68 -7.47
N TRP A 714 -13.87 7.50 -7.36
CA TRP A 714 -12.73 7.10 -8.22
C TRP A 714 -13.20 6.50 -9.54
N TYR A 715 -14.31 5.76 -9.50
CA TYR A 715 -14.84 4.99 -10.61
C TYR A 715 -16.20 5.56 -11.03
N LYS A 716 -16.22 6.76 -11.63
CA LYS A 716 -17.47 7.50 -11.93
C LYS A 716 -18.53 6.65 -12.65
N ASP A 717 -18.12 5.84 -13.62
CA ASP A 717 -19.02 4.97 -14.39
C ASP A 717 -19.52 3.79 -13.55
N SER A 718 -18.63 3.11 -12.82
CA SER A 718 -19.00 2.03 -11.89
C SER A 718 -19.91 2.52 -10.77
N ALA A 719 -19.69 3.73 -10.26
CA ALA A 719 -20.50 4.37 -9.24
C ALA A 719 -21.89 4.74 -9.75
N LYS A 720 -21.99 5.29 -10.96
CA LYS A 720 -23.29 5.57 -11.60
C LYS A 720 -24.07 4.27 -11.85
N LEU A 721 -23.40 3.22 -12.33
CA LEU A 721 -24.01 1.90 -12.52
C LEU A 721 -24.49 1.30 -11.19
N LEU A 722 -23.64 1.31 -10.16
CA LEU A 722 -23.95 0.76 -8.84
C LEU A 722 -25.06 1.54 -8.12
N LEU A 723 -25.04 2.87 -8.15
CA LEU A 723 -26.10 3.69 -7.56
C LEU A 723 -27.44 3.50 -8.29
N ASN A 724 -27.44 3.38 -9.62
CA ASN A 724 -28.65 3.05 -10.37
C ASN A 724 -29.18 1.63 -10.06
N LEU A 725 -28.27 0.65 -9.93
CA LEU A 725 -28.61 -0.72 -9.57
C LEU A 725 -29.22 -0.77 -8.17
N LEU A 726 -28.61 -0.12 -7.18
CA LEU A 726 -29.10 -0.12 -5.80
C LEU A 726 -30.36 0.74 -5.61
N ALA A 727 -30.52 1.84 -6.35
CA ALA A 727 -31.75 2.64 -6.34
C ALA A 727 -32.95 1.84 -6.89
N SER A 728 -32.73 0.87 -7.79
CA SER A 728 -33.80 -0.03 -8.26
C SER A 728 -34.25 -1.09 -7.24
N ILE A 729 -33.59 -1.16 -6.07
CA ILE A 729 -33.82 -2.15 -5.00
C ILE A 729 -34.49 -1.52 -3.76
N GLU A 730 -34.67 -0.19 -3.74
CA GLU A 730 -35.14 0.56 -2.56
C GLU A 730 -36.51 0.06 -2.03
N THR A 731 -36.63 -0.03 -0.70
CA THR A 731 -37.83 -0.46 0.01
C THR A 731 -38.38 0.66 0.90
N GLU A 732 -39.71 0.71 1.04
CA GLU A 732 -40.44 1.82 1.69
C GLU A 732 -40.00 2.08 3.15
N ASP A 733 -39.57 1.06 3.89
CA ASP A 733 -39.21 1.16 5.31
C ASP A 733 -37.80 1.73 5.59
N SER A 734 -36.94 1.85 4.57
CA SER A 734 -35.50 2.08 4.78
C SER A 734 -35.16 3.43 5.43
N SER A 735 -35.99 4.46 5.23
CA SER A 735 -35.77 5.79 5.81
C SER A 735 -36.10 5.86 7.31
N GLU A 736 -37.14 5.14 7.77
CA GLU A 736 -37.46 5.08 9.21
C GLU A 736 -36.37 4.31 9.98
N LEU A 737 -35.96 3.15 9.43
CA LEU A 737 -34.89 2.34 9.99
C LEU A 737 -33.56 3.11 10.09
N LEU A 738 -33.25 3.96 9.11
CA LEU A 738 -32.05 4.80 9.13
C LEU A 738 -32.08 5.83 10.26
N GLU A 739 -33.17 6.56 10.46
CA GLU A 739 -33.27 7.54 11.56
C GLU A 739 -33.27 6.87 12.94
N ARG A 740 -33.93 5.71 13.08
CA ARG A 740 -33.87 4.89 14.30
C ARG A 740 -32.44 4.39 14.59
N THR A 741 -31.71 3.99 13.56
CA THR A 741 -30.29 3.58 13.66
C THR A 741 -29.39 4.75 14.06
N ARG A 742 -29.58 5.93 13.44
CA ARG A 742 -28.85 7.16 13.78
C ARG A 742 -29.06 7.56 15.24
N ALA A 743 -30.29 7.46 15.75
CA ALA A 743 -30.62 7.76 17.14
C ALA A 743 -29.97 6.76 18.12
N ALA A 744 -29.91 5.48 17.76
CA ALA A 744 -29.33 4.44 18.60
C ALA A 744 -27.79 4.40 18.57
N MET A 745 -27.16 4.77 17.45
CA MET A 745 -25.70 4.69 17.24
C MET A 745 -25.09 6.02 16.75
N PRO A 746 -25.27 7.15 17.47
CA PRO A 746 -24.96 8.49 16.95
C PRO A 746 -23.47 8.69 16.64
N GLU A 747 -22.55 8.18 17.47
CA GLU A 747 -21.11 8.33 17.24
C GLU A 747 -20.58 7.47 16.09
N ASN A 748 -21.03 6.21 15.96
CA ASN A 748 -20.66 5.36 14.82
C ASN A 748 -21.22 5.96 13.52
N TRP A 749 -22.45 6.46 13.53
CA TRP A 749 -23.05 7.12 12.37
C TRP A 749 -22.31 8.40 11.97
N ARG A 750 -21.89 9.22 12.94
CA ARG A 750 -21.09 10.43 12.73
C ARG A 750 -19.72 10.10 12.13
N LEU A 751 -19.05 9.06 12.62
CA LEU A 751 -17.76 8.58 12.09
C LEU A 751 -17.89 7.97 10.69
N PHE A 752 -18.99 7.26 10.41
CA PHE A 752 -19.31 6.75 9.08
C PHE A 752 -19.52 7.89 8.08
N LEU A 753 -20.38 8.87 8.40
CA LEU A 753 -20.61 10.02 7.53
C LEU A 753 -19.36 10.86 7.29
N SER A 754 -18.46 11.01 8.26
CA SER A 754 -17.21 11.78 8.05
C SER A 754 -16.29 11.15 7.00
N ARG A 755 -16.36 9.84 6.76
CA ARG A 755 -15.66 9.18 5.63
C ARG A 755 -16.23 9.59 4.26
N LEU A 756 -17.51 10.00 4.24
CA LEU A 756 -18.24 10.43 3.05
C LEU A 756 -18.21 11.96 2.82
N GLU A 757 -17.44 12.71 3.60
CA GLU A 757 -17.19 14.16 3.40
C GLU A 757 -16.12 14.44 2.31
N CYS A 758 -15.98 13.54 1.35
CA CYS A 758 -15.14 13.75 0.17
C CYS A 758 -15.80 14.79 -0.78
N PRO A 759 -15.08 15.83 -1.22
CA PRO A 759 -15.57 16.73 -2.26
C PRO A 759 -15.59 16.00 -3.61
N ILE A 760 -16.71 16.10 -4.31
CA ILE A 760 -16.88 15.47 -5.62
C ILE A 760 -16.38 16.44 -6.68
N HIS A 761 -15.24 16.12 -7.29
CA HIS A 761 -14.75 16.82 -8.47
C HIS A 761 -15.43 16.26 -9.73
N ASP A 762 -16.63 16.75 -9.96
CA ASP A 762 -17.28 16.68 -11.26
C ASP A 762 -17.29 18.07 -11.89
N ASP A 763 -16.71 18.20 -13.09
CA ASP A 763 -16.67 19.47 -13.82
C ASP A 763 -18.08 19.88 -14.31
N SER A 764 -19.06 18.97 -14.30
CA SER A 764 -20.47 19.26 -14.58
C SER A 764 -21.27 19.74 -13.37
N VAL A 765 -20.72 19.66 -12.15
CA VAL A 765 -21.40 20.08 -10.90
C VAL A 765 -20.84 21.42 -10.43
N PRO A 766 -21.66 22.48 -10.27
CA PRO A 766 -21.17 23.79 -9.88
C PRO A 766 -20.56 23.77 -8.48
N ARG A 767 -19.31 24.24 -8.37
CA ARG A 767 -18.44 24.21 -7.16
C ARG A 767 -18.97 24.97 -5.93
N HIS A 768 -20.17 25.53 -5.99
CA HIS A 768 -20.77 26.33 -4.92
C HIS A 768 -21.66 25.53 -3.96
N ASP A 769 -22.06 24.32 -4.34
CA ASP A 769 -22.83 23.42 -3.47
C ASP A 769 -21.88 22.42 -2.78
N GLU A 770 -21.68 22.56 -1.47
CA GLU A 770 -20.99 21.57 -0.62
C GLU A 770 -21.86 20.30 -0.42
N ARG A 771 -22.15 19.61 -1.52
CA ARG A 771 -22.77 18.29 -1.53
C ARG A 771 -21.68 17.25 -1.26
N THR A 772 -21.47 16.98 0.03
CA THR A 772 -20.75 15.81 0.51
C THR A 772 -21.39 14.54 -0.09
N LEU A 773 -20.58 13.52 -0.38
CA LEU A 773 -21.05 12.27 -1.00
C LEU A 773 -22.21 11.64 -0.22
N GLY A 774 -22.18 11.71 1.11
CA GLY A 774 -23.26 11.24 1.99
C GLY A 774 -24.62 11.95 1.83
N LYS A 775 -24.72 13.04 1.05
CA LYS A 775 -26.00 13.69 0.67
C LYS A 775 -26.52 13.26 -0.72
N LEU A 776 -25.70 12.59 -1.53
CA LEU A 776 -26.07 12.14 -2.87
C LEU A 776 -26.41 10.64 -2.93
N ILE A 777 -25.99 9.88 -1.92
CA ILE A 777 -26.24 8.44 -1.83
C ILE A 777 -27.66 8.21 -1.22
N PRO A 778 -28.50 7.33 -1.81
CA PRO A 778 -29.82 7.04 -1.29
C PRO A 778 -29.83 6.53 0.17
N PRO A 779 -30.88 6.81 0.96
CA PRO A 779 -31.01 6.35 2.34
C PRO A 779 -30.80 4.83 2.49
N TYR A 780 -31.41 4.04 1.60
CA TYR A 780 -31.21 2.59 1.55
C TYR A 780 -29.74 2.17 1.48
N VAL A 781 -28.95 2.80 0.60
CA VAL A 781 -27.53 2.47 0.38
C VAL A 781 -26.67 2.93 1.57
N LEU A 782 -26.98 4.07 2.18
CA LEU A 782 -26.31 4.53 3.40
C LEU A 782 -26.57 3.58 4.57
N LEU A 783 -27.81 3.13 4.76
CA LEU A 783 -28.16 2.17 5.81
C LEU A 783 -27.49 0.81 5.58
N TYR A 784 -27.57 0.27 4.36
CA TYR A 784 -26.95 -1.01 4.02
C TYR A 784 -25.42 -0.96 4.21
N SER A 785 -24.74 0.06 3.67
CA SER A 785 -23.32 0.29 3.88
C SER A 785 -22.94 0.42 5.36
N PHE A 786 -23.71 1.18 6.14
CA PHE A 786 -23.49 1.32 7.57
C PHE A 786 -23.60 -0.03 8.30
N LEU A 787 -24.61 -0.84 7.98
CA LEU A 787 -24.87 -2.13 8.62
C LEU A 787 -23.82 -3.17 8.29
N VAL A 788 -23.39 -3.29 7.03
CA VAL A 788 -22.26 -4.18 6.65
C VAL A 788 -20.98 -3.76 7.38
N ASN A 789 -20.82 -2.47 7.68
CA ASN A 789 -19.69 -1.96 8.48
C ASN A 789 -19.88 -2.04 10.01
N ASN A 790 -21.05 -2.42 10.53
CA ASN A 790 -21.33 -2.40 11.99
C ASN A 790 -22.14 -3.63 12.45
N SER A 791 -22.10 -4.75 11.71
CA SER A 791 -22.85 -5.98 11.98
C SER A 791 -22.72 -6.46 13.42
N ASP A 792 -21.50 -6.50 13.96
CA ASP A 792 -21.21 -6.98 15.32
C ASP A 792 -21.89 -6.12 16.39
N SER A 793 -22.07 -4.82 16.11
CA SER A 793 -22.70 -3.87 17.03
C SER A 793 -24.21 -4.04 17.12
N LEU A 794 -24.86 -4.74 16.17
CA LEU A 794 -26.30 -5.03 16.21
C LEU A 794 -26.72 -5.78 17.47
N THR A 795 -25.82 -6.58 18.04
CA THR A 795 -26.04 -7.33 19.28
C THR A 795 -26.23 -6.45 20.52
N SER A 796 -25.77 -5.19 20.47
CA SER A 796 -25.89 -4.23 21.59
C SER A 796 -27.15 -3.36 21.53
N LEU A 797 -27.96 -3.50 20.47
CA LEU A 797 -29.18 -2.71 20.24
C LEU A 797 -30.43 -3.35 20.90
N PRO A 798 -31.50 -2.57 21.15
CA PRO A 798 -32.79 -3.12 21.55
C PRO A 798 -33.28 -4.19 20.58
N LEU A 799 -33.83 -5.29 21.10
CA LEU A 799 -34.13 -6.51 20.33
C LEU A 799 -34.97 -6.23 19.08
N ASP A 800 -35.99 -5.38 19.20
CA ASP A 800 -36.90 -5.00 18.10
C ASP A 800 -36.16 -4.31 16.95
N LEU A 801 -35.22 -3.43 17.27
CA LEU A 801 -34.40 -2.72 16.28
C LEU A 801 -33.33 -3.65 15.71
N SER A 802 -32.67 -4.45 16.56
CA SER A 802 -31.67 -5.43 16.15
C SER A 802 -32.25 -6.45 15.14
N SER A 803 -33.44 -6.99 15.42
CA SER A 803 -34.13 -7.93 14.53
C SER A 803 -34.51 -7.28 13.21
N ALA A 804 -35.07 -6.07 13.22
CA ALA A 804 -35.45 -5.36 12.00
C ALA A 804 -34.23 -5.01 11.12
N LEU A 805 -33.10 -4.62 11.72
CA LEU A 805 -31.86 -4.33 10.99
C LEU A 805 -31.19 -5.59 10.45
N ALA A 806 -31.24 -6.72 11.17
CA ALA A 806 -30.74 -8.00 10.67
C ALA A 806 -31.58 -8.54 9.49
N GLN A 807 -32.91 -8.42 9.56
CA GLN A 807 -33.81 -8.76 8.45
C GLN A 807 -33.58 -7.84 7.24
N PHE A 808 -33.41 -6.54 7.46
CA PHE A 808 -33.05 -5.58 6.41
C PHE A 808 -31.72 -5.95 5.74
N LEU A 809 -30.67 -6.24 6.53
CA LEU A 809 -29.34 -6.59 6.02
C LEU A 809 -29.37 -7.85 5.14
N SER A 810 -29.97 -8.93 5.62
CA SER A 810 -30.09 -10.19 4.87
C SER A 810 -30.89 -10.02 3.57
N ARG A 811 -31.99 -9.25 3.61
CA ARG A 811 -32.79 -8.94 2.40
C ARG A 811 -32.02 -8.04 1.43
N ALA A 812 -31.23 -7.09 1.92
CA ALA A 812 -30.43 -6.20 1.10
C ALA A 812 -29.30 -6.95 0.37
N GLU A 813 -28.61 -7.86 1.06
CA GLU A 813 -27.60 -8.76 0.50
C GLU A 813 -28.21 -9.65 -0.60
N GLU A 814 -29.35 -10.29 -0.32
CA GLU A 814 -30.03 -11.15 -1.29
C GLU A 814 -30.44 -10.40 -2.57
N LEU A 815 -31.12 -9.26 -2.43
CA LEU A 815 -31.58 -8.46 -3.57
C LEU A 815 -30.40 -7.89 -4.38
N THR A 816 -29.34 -7.45 -3.69
CA THR A 816 -28.11 -6.98 -4.33
C THR A 816 -27.44 -8.09 -5.13
N ASN A 817 -27.27 -9.28 -4.56
CA ASN A 817 -26.67 -10.42 -5.25
C ASN A 817 -27.48 -10.86 -6.47
N ARG A 818 -28.81 -10.93 -6.38
CA ARG A 818 -29.69 -11.19 -7.53
C ARG A 818 -29.52 -10.15 -8.65
N ALA A 819 -29.47 -8.87 -8.30
CA ALA A 819 -29.31 -7.78 -9.26
C ALA A 819 -27.94 -7.78 -9.94
N ILE A 820 -26.88 -8.14 -9.21
CA ILE A 820 -25.53 -8.33 -9.78
C ILE A 820 -25.53 -9.49 -10.78
N THR A 821 -26.10 -10.64 -10.43
CA THR A 821 -26.18 -11.80 -11.36
C THR A 821 -26.95 -11.45 -12.64
N HIS A 822 -28.05 -10.68 -12.54
CA HIS A 822 -28.82 -10.25 -13.71
C HIS A 822 -28.08 -9.23 -14.59
N ARG A 823 -27.22 -8.38 -14.01
CA ARG A 823 -26.48 -7.31 -14.73
C ARG A 823 -24.99 -7.58 -14.83
N PHE A 824 -24.58 -8.86 -14.69
CA PHE A 824 -23.20 -9.27 -14.56
C PHE A 824 -22.30 -8.75 -15.69
N GLN A 825 -22.72 -8.88 -16.96
CA GLN A 825 -21.93 -8.41 -18.11
C GLN A 825 -21.70 -6.90 -18.07
N GLU A 826 -22.74 -6.11 -17.80
CA GLU A 826 -22.67 -4.64 -17.72
C GLU A 826 -21.73 -4.18 -16.60
N ILE A 827 -21.74 -4.88 -15.46
CA ILE A 827 -20.83 -4.60 -14.33
C ILE A 827 -19.39 -5.02 -14.68
N SER A 828 -19.21 -6.19 -15.30
CA SER A 828 -17.91 -6.73 -15.72
C SER A 828 -17.21 -5.85 -16.76
N ASP A 829 -17.94 -5.35 -17.76
CA ASP A 829 -17.39 -4.44 -18.78
C ASP A 829 -16.93 -3.10 -18.16
N VAL A 830 -17.72 -2.57 -17.22
CA VAL A 830 -17.39 -1.33 -16.48
C VAL A 830 -16.27 -1.56 -15.45
N LEU A 831 -16.09 -2.78 -14.97
CA LEU A 831 -14.95 -3.20 -14.15
C LEU A 831 -13.65 -3.26 -14.97
N LEU A 832 -13.69 -3.95 -16.11
CA LEU A 832 -12.55 -4.08 -17.02
C LEU A 832 -12.04 -2.71 -17.50
N SER A 833 -12.94 -1.75 -17.76
CA SER A 833 -12.52 -0.37 -18.13
C SER A 833 -11.83 0.41 -16.99
N ASN A 834 -11.95 -0.02 -15.73
CA ASN A 834 -11.34 0.63 -14.56
C ASN A 834 -10.18 -0.17 -13.94
N ILE A 835 -9.86 -1.37 -14.44
CA ILE A 835 -8.84 -2.27 -13.85
C ILE A 835 -7.45 -1.63 -13.70
N THR A 836 -7.06 -0.76 -14.63
CA THR A 836 -5.80 0.00 -14.57
C THR A 836 -5.77 0.97 -13.39
N LYS A 837 -6.88 1.69 -13.13
CA LYS A 837 -6.99 2.64 -12.01
C LYS A 837 -7.00 1.91 -10.65
N ILE A 838 -7.71 0.78 -10.58
CA ILE A 838 -7.68 -0.15 -9.44
C ILE A 838 -6.23 -0.56 -9.15
N THR A 839 -5.53 -1.08 -10.15
CA THR A 839 -4.15 -1.55 -10.01
C THR A 839 -3.21 -0.41 -9.59
N MET A 840 -3.39 0.80 -10.10
CA MET A 840 -2.65 1.99 -9.68
C MET A 840 -2.90 2.36 -8.22
N MET A 841 -4.15 2.30 -7.75
CA MET A 841 -4.51 2.55 -6.35
C MET A 841 -3.88 1.51 -5.42
N ASN A 842 -4.02 0.22 -5.71
CA ASN A 842 -3.46 -0.86 -4.89
C ASN A 842 -1.94 -0.72 -4.76
N ASN A 843 -1.25 -0.41 -5.87
CA ASN A 843 0.19 -0.10 -5.87
C ASN A 843 0.54 1.13 -5.03
N LEU A 844 -0.23 2.21 -5.12
CA LEU A 844 -0.01 3.43 -4.34
C LEU A 844 -0.21 3.18 -2.83
N ARG A 845 -1.24 2.43 -2.46
CA ARG A 845 -1.53 2.04 -1.08
C ARG A 845 -0.41 1.18 -0.49
N ASN A 846 0.04 0.16 -1.22
CA ASN A 846 1.13 -0.70 -0.78
C ASN A 846 2.44 0.08 -0.58
N ARG A 847 2.74 1.04 -1.47
CA ARG A 847 3.87 1.99 -1.29
C ARG A 847 3.70 2.88 -0.05
N PHE A 848 2.48 3.36 0.21
CA PHE A 848 2.19 4.19 1.40
C PHE A 848 2.41 3.41 2.70
N PHE A 849 1.87 2.19 2.82
CA PHE A 849 2.11 1.35 4.00
C PHE A 849 3.58 0.99 4.16
N PHE A 850 4.27 0.58 3.09
CA PHE A 850 5.70 0.27 3.16
C PHE A 850 6.53 1.49 3.61
N SER A 851 6.20 2.69 3.13
CA SER A 851 6.83 3.95 3.57
C SER A 851 6.60 4.21 5.07
N MET A 852 5.34 4.09 5.52
CA MET A 852 4.90 4.28 6.90
C MET A 852 5.59 3.34 7.90
N PHE A 853 5.84 2.08 7.53
CA PHE A 853 6.47 1.11 8.44
C PHE A 853 8.00 1.09 8.38
N LYS A 854 8.62 1.70 7.37
CA LYS A 854 10.08 1.69 7.18
C LYS A 854 10.81 2.22 8.43
N LYS A 855 11.81 1.47 8.91
CA LYS A 855 12.66 1.86 10.08
C LYS A 855 13.31 3.25 9.94
N THR A 856 13.60 3.67 8.71
CA THR A 856 14.19 4.99 8.42
C THR A 856 13.16 6.08 8.12
N SER A 857 11.86 5.84 8.36
CA SER A 857 10.84 6.88 8.19
C SER A 857 11.01 7.97 9.26
N PRO A 858 11.06 9.26 8.88
CA PRO A 858 10.99 10.35 9.85
C PRO A 858 9.56 10.57 10.37
N HIS A 859 8.56 9.97 9.74
CA HIS A 859 7.14 10.05 10.09
C HIS A 859 6.74 8.72 10.76
N LEU A 860 6.63 8.73 12.09
CA LEU A 860 6.46 7.54 12.93
C LEU A 860 5.13 7.50 13.68
N ALA A 861 4.37 8.60 13.77
CA ALA A 861 3.15 8.67 14.56
C ALA A 861 2.12 7.62 14.13
N LEU A 862 1.90 7.47 12.82
CA LEU A 862 0.99 6.45 12.26
C LEU A 862 1.45 5.02 12.62
N ARG A 863 2.75 4.73 12.49
CA ARG A 863 3.34 3.44 12.89
C ARG A 863 3.22 3.21 14.39
N THR A 864 3.49 4.21 15.22
CA THR A 864 3.43 4.11 16.69
C THR A 864 1.99 3.94 17.17
N THR A 865 1.01 4.61 16.56
CA THR A 865 -0.42 4.34 16.82
C THR A 865 -0.76 2.89 16.46
N PHE A 866 -0.30 2.37 15.33
CA PHE A 866 -0.55 0.97 14.95
C PHE A 866 0.07 -0.02 15.93
N MET A 867 1.37 0.11 16.23
CA MET A 867 2.04 -0.79 17.16
C MET A 867 1.40 -0.76 18.56
N HIS A 868 1.04 0.43 19.04
CA HIS A 868 0.35 0.57 20.32
C HIS A 868 -1.07 -0.02 20.31
N GLN A 869 -1.75 -0.09 19.16
CA GLN A 869 -2.99 -0.85 19.05
C GLN A 869 -2.74 -2.35 19.11
N MET A 870 -1.69 -2.84 18.43
CA MET A 870 -1.30 -4.25 18.49
C MET A 870 -1.01 -4.68 19.94
N GLU A 871 -0.33 -3.85 20.75
CA GLU A 871 -0.08 -4.04 22.19
C GLU A 871 -1.35 -4.39 23.01
N HIS A 872 -2.53 -3.93 22.59
CA HIS A 872 -3.82 -4.20 23.27
C HIS A 872 -4.67 -5.28 22.59
N VAL A 873 -4.20 -5.90 21.51
CA VAL A 873 -4.88 -7.04 20.87
C VAL A 873 -4.66 -8.29 21.72
N ASP A 874 -5.72 -9.10 21.90
CA ASP A 874 -5.62 -10.41 22.56
C ASP A 874 -4.56 -11.26 21.89
N LEU A 875 -3.74 -11.95 22.68
CA LEU A 875 -2.59 -12.69 22.17
C LEU A 875 -2.98 -13.72 21.08
N ARG A 876 -4.14 -14.40 21.20
CA ARG A 876 -4.58 -15.37 20.19
C ARG A 876 -5.01 -14.69 18.90
N GLN A 877 -5.62 -13.51 18.99
CA GLN A 877 -5.95 -12.70 17.81
C GLN A 877 -4.68 -12.15 17.15
N LEU A 878 -3.71 -11.68 17.93
CA LEU A 878 -2.40 -11.22 17.45
C LEU A 878 -1.66 -12.32 16.69
N MET A 879 -1.58 -13.53 17.28
CA MET A 879 -0.94 -14.69 16.66
C MET A 879 -1.63 -15.09 15.36
N ARG A 880 -2.98 -15.17 15.33
CA ARG A 880 -3.74 -15.39 14.08
C ARG A 880 -3.43 -14.34 13.01
N MET A 881 -3.41 -13.06 13.37
CA MET A 881 -3.12 -11.97 12.43
C MET A 881 -1.70 -12.04 11.87
N PHE A 882 -0.71 -12.39 12.70
CA PHE A 882 0.68 -12.56 12.29
C PHE A 882 0.85 -13.80 11.39
N ASN A 883 0.32 -14.94 11.82
CA ASN A 883 0.39 -16.21 11.09
C ASN A 883 -0.31 -16.13 9.73
N ALA A 884 -1.47 -15.47 9.64
CA ALA A 884 -2.22 -15.31 8.40
C ALA A 884 -1.45 -14.57 7.28
N VAL A 885 -0.48 -13.71 7.63
CA VAL A 885 0.36 -13.00 6.65
C VAL A 885 1.74 -13.62 6.46
N ASN A 886 2.10 -14.58 7.31
CA ASN A 886 3.37 -15.27 7.23
C ASN A 886 3.27 -16.35 6.14
N GLU A 887 3.68 -15.98 4.93
CA GLU A 887 3.48 -16.81 3.74
C GLU A 887 4.47 -17.96 3.62
N GLN A 888 5.67 -17.81 4.20
CA GLN A 888 6.75 -18.78 4.13
C GLN A 888 6.86 -19.61 5.41
N ALA A 889 7.34 -20.84 5.28
CA ALA A 889 7.64 -21.70 6.43
C ALA A 889 8.88 -21.18 7.18
N GLU A 890 8.71 -20.78 8.45
CA GLU A 890 9.82 -20.40 9.34
C GLU A 890 10.59 -21.66 9.80
N ASP A 891 11.89 -21.49 10.11
CA ASP A 891 12.73 -22.59 10.61
C ASP A 891 12.18 -23.26 11.89
N GLU A 892 11.36 -22.55 12.69
CA GLU A 892 10.66 -23.09 13.88
C GLU A 892 9.43 -23.97 13.55
N GLN A 893 8.82 -23.81 12.37
CA GLN A 893 7.58 -24.49 11.97
C GLN A 893 7.85 -25.88 11.38
N ILE A 894 9.01 -26.03 10.72
CA ILE A 894 9.46 -27.27 10.08
C ILE A 894 9.63 -28.42 11.10
N PRO A 895 10.40 -28.27 12.21
CA PRO A 895 10.53 -29.33 13.21
C PRO A 895 9.24 -29.52 14.03
N ALA A 896 8.43 -28.47 14.19
CA ALA A 896 7.14 -28.57 14.88
C ALA A 896 6.19 -29.58 14.21
N LEU A 897 6.11 -29.61 12.87
CA LEU A 897 5.36 -30.63 12.14
C LEU A 897 5.95 -32.04 12.28
N SER A 898 7.27 -32.17 12.26
CA SER A 898 7.95 -33.47 12.41
C SER A 898 7.65 -34.16 13.74
N ASN A 899 7.40 -33.39 14.80
CA ASN A 899 7.08 -33.91 16.13
C ASN A 899 5.63 -34.39 16.26
N VAL A 900 4.73 -33.91 15.39
CA VAL A 900 3.28 -34.17 15.46
C VAL A 900 2.83 -35.21 14.44
N LEU A 901 3.36 -35.15 13.22
CA LEU A 901 2.99 -36.05 12.11
C LEU A 901 4.03 -37.16 11.96
N GLN A 902 4.73 -37.23 10.83
CA GLN A 902 5.74 -38.26 10.53
C GLN A 902 7.16 -37.68 10.57
N PRO A 903 8.18 -38.50 10.90
CA PRO A 903 9.54 -38.01 11.12
C PRO A 903 10.17 -37.49 9.81
N LEU A 904 10.66 -36.25 9.86
CA LEU A 904 11.21 -35.51 8.72
C LEU A 904 12.74 -35.41 8.82
N ALA A 905 13.43 -35.81 7.75
CA ALA A 905 14.83 -35.49 7.50
C ALA A 905 14.93 -34.31 6.52
N MET A 906 15.61 -33.25 6.95
CA MET A 906 15.89 -32.08 6.11
C MET A 906 17.31 -32.18 5.54
N CYS A 907 17.42 -32.15 4.21
CA CYS A 907 18.70 -32.14 3.49
C CYS A 907 18.99 -30.73 2.99
N GLN A 908 20.07 -30.11 3.47
CA GLN A 908 20.55 -28.84 2.92
C GLN A 908 21.37 -29.10 1.64
N TYR A 909 20.99 -28.42 0.56
CA TYR A 909 21.79 -28.40 -0.66
C TYR A 909 23.12 -27.67 -0.42
N LEU A 910 24.24 -28.39 -0.56
CA LEU A 910 25.59 -27.91 -0.21
C LEU A 910 26.17 -26.90 -1.22
N ALA A 911 25.53 -26.73 -2.37
CA ALA A 911 25.93 -25.77 -3.39
C ALA A 911 25.01 -24.54 -3.48
N ASP A 912 24.24 -24.31 -2.40
CA ASP A 912 23.43 -23.12 -2.16
C ASP A 912 24.33 -21.88 -1.96
N SER A 913 24.26 -20.93 -2.89
CA SER A 913 25.07 -19.70 -2.86
C SER A 913 24.63 -18.67 -1.82
N SER A 914 23.49 -18.88 -1.14
CA SER A 914 23.04 -18.00 -0.05
C SER A 914 23.79 -18.26 1.27
N LEU A 915 24.28 -19.48 1.47
CA LEU A 915 24.96 -19.91 2.70
C LEU A 915 26.47 -19.68 2.61
N ARG A 916 27.00 -18.77 3.43
CA ARG A 916 28.45 -18.61 3.62
C ARG A 916 28.97 -19.62 4.64
N GLN A 917 29.33 -20.80 4.16
CA GLN A 917 29.92 -21.87 4.98
C GLN A 917 31.45 -21.87 4.87
N THR A 918 32.15 -22.19 5.97
CA THR A 918 33.57 -22.53 5.91
C THR A 918 33.77 -23.95 5.39
N LEU A 919 34.97 -24.27 4.89
CA LEU A 919 35.29 -25.63 4.42
C LEU A 919 35.02 -26.69 5.51
N ASP A 920 35.32 -26.40 6.77
CA ASP A 920 35.03 -27.29 7.91
C ASP A 920 33.52 -27.54 8.10
N GLN A 921 32.70 -26.49 7.98
CA GLN A 921 31.24 -26.61 8.09
C GLN A 921 30.68 -27.43 6.92
N LEU A 922 31.11 -27.12 5.70
CA LEU A 922 30.73 -27.85 4.49
C LEU A 922 31.13 -29.34 4.58
N SER A 923 32.34 -29.63 5.07
CA SER A 923 32.87 -30.99 5.20
C SER A 923 32.07 -31.82 6.21
N ARG A 924 31.69 -31.24 7.36
CA ARG A 924 30.81 -31.89 8.34
C ARG A 924 29.41 -32.15 7.77
N SER A 925 28.85 -31.19 7.03
CA SER A 925 27.56 -31.39 6.37
C SER A 925 27.64 -32.46 5.28
N ALA A 926 28.73 -32.52 4.50
CA ALA A 926 28.95 -33.51 3.46
C ALA A 926 29.13 -34.95 3.99
N GLN A 927 29.70 -35.11 5.20
CA GLN A 927 29.75 -36.41 5.89
C GLN A 927 28.35 -37.00 6.16
N MET A 928 27.35 -36.15 6.32
CA MET A 928 25.93 -36.51 6.46
C MET A 928 25.15 -36.31 5.14
N HIS A 929 25.84 -36.19 4.00
CA HIS A 929 25.26 -35.93 2.68
C HIS A 929 24.33 -34.70 2.60
N GLY A 930 24.52 -33.74 3.50
CA GLY A 930 23.72 -32.53 3.68
C GLY A 930 22.53 -32.67 4.64
N PHE A 931 22.24 -33.86 5.18
CA PHE A 931 21.19 -34.02 6.18
C PHE A 931 21.55 -33.32 7.49
N ILE A 932 20.64 -32.46 7.96
CA ILE A 932 20.79 -31.65 9.17
C ILE A 932 20.44 -32.51 10.39
N GLY A 933 21.32 -32.54 11.40
CA GLY A 933 21.05 -33.18 12.69
C GLY A 933 20.72 -32.17 13.79
N GLY A 934 20.09 -32.63 14.86
CA GLY A 934 19.64 -31.80 15.99
C GLY A 934 18.13 -31.67 16.00
N ASP A 935 17.61 -30.60 15.40
CA ASP A 935 16.16 -30.29 15.38
C ASP A 935 15.36 -31.16 14.40
N TYR A 936 16.03 -31.95 13.56
CA TYR A 936 15.44 -32.82 12.55
C TYR A 936 15.78 -34.29 12.79
N CYS A 937 14.92 -35.17 12.27
CA CYS A 937 15.13 -36.61 12.37
C CYS A 937 16.33 -37.05 11.50
N PRO A 938 17.24 -37.89 12.01
CA PRO A 938 18.30 -38.51 11.20
C PRO A 938 17.72 -39.28 9.99
N GLU A 939 18.46 -39.28 8.87
CA GLU A 939 18.05 -39.92 7.59
C GLU A 939 17.58 -41.37 7.77
N ASN A 940 18.22 -42.14 8.66
CA ASN A 940 17.91 -43.55 8.92
C ASN A 940 16.67 -43.79 9.81
N GLN A 941 16.08 -42.74 10.36
CA GLN A 941 14.89 -42.78 11.22
C GLN A 941 13.71 -42.00 10.62
N ALA A 942 13.95 -41.23 9.56
CA ALA A 942 12.93 -40.43 8.89
C ALA A 942 12.11 -41.24 7.88
N GLU A 943 10.88 -40.77 7.65
CA GLU A 943 9.99 -41.29 6.61
C GLU A 943 9.72 -40.23 5.53
N ILE A 944 9.81 -38.94 5.89
CA ILE A 944 9.67 -37.80 4.97
C ILE A 944 11.07 -37.20 4.73
N PHE A 945 11.39 -36.92 3.47
CA PHE A 945 12.68 -36.34 3.07
C PHE A 945 12.46 -35.10 2.21
N VAL A 946 13.07 -33.97 2.59
CA VAL A 946 12.94 -32.68 1.90
C VAL A 946 14.33 -32.11 1.61
N LEU A 947 14.53 -31.59 0.40
CA LEU A 947 15.72 -30.83 0.00
C LEU A 947 15.45 -29.33 0.17
N ARG A 948 16.25 -28.65 0.99
CA ARG A 948 16.29 -27.19 1.14
C ARG A 948 17.37 -26.59 0.25
N GLY A 949 17.02 -25.55 -0.49
CA GLY A 949 17.96 -24.68 -1.20
C GLY A 949 17.56 -23.21 -1.07
N ASN A 950 18.17 -22.35 -1.89
CA ASN A 950 18.01 -20.90 -1.80
C ASN A 950 16.54 -20.49 -1.99
N ASN A 951 15.89 -20.09 -0.89
CA ASN A 951 14.46 -19.73 -0.81
C ASN A 951 13.50 -20.77 -1.45
N HIS A 952 13.90 -22.04 -1.49
CA HIS A 952 13.10 -23.10 -2.13
C HIS A 952 13.24 -24.45 -1.45
N TYR A 953 12.20 -25.26 -1.54
CA TYR A 953 12.13 -26.62 -1.03
C TYR A 953 11.62 -27.56 -2.13
N GLY A 954 12.12 -28.80 -2.16
CA GLY A 954 11.61 -29.87 -3.01
C GLY A 954 11.55 -31.20 -2.26
N ALA A 955 10.69 -32.13 -2.70
CA ALA A 955 10.56 -33.43 -2.05
C ALA A 955 11.58 -34.43 -2.59
N LEU A 956 12.14 -35.25 -1.70
CA LEU A 956 12.99 -36.39 -2.03
C LEU A 956 12.19 -37.68 -1.80
N LEU A 957 12.00 -38.48 -2.84
CA LEU A 957 11.27 -39.75 -2.77
C LEU A 957 12.27 -40.93 -2.82
N PRO A 958 12.34 -41.80 -1.80
CA PRO A 958 13.28 -42.91 -1.78
C PRO A 958 13.11 -43.86 -2.98
N LYS A 959 14.19 -44.16 -3.71
CA LYS A 959 14.22 -45.14 -4.82
C LYS A 959 14.13 -46.59 -4.34
N ASN A 960 14.52 -46.82 -3.08
CA ASN A 960 14.48 -48.15 -2.46
C ASN A 960 13.49 -48.13 -1.30
N ASN A 961 12.21 -48.36 -1.57
CA ASN A 961 11.28 -48.80 -0.53
C ASN A 961 10.66 -50.17 -0.91
N PRO A 962 10.88 -51.23 -0.13
CA PRO A 962 10.56 -52.58 -0.55
C PRO A 962 9.14 -52.98 -0.18
N HIS A 963 8.29 -53.28 -1.16
CA HIS A 963 7.21 -54.24 -0.96
C HIS A 963 7.05 -55.20 -2.16
N PRO A 964 6.95 -56.52 -1.91
CA PRO A 964 6.92 -57.59 -2.92
C PRO A 964 5.69 -57.49 -3.83
#